data_AF-A0A413VI66-F1
#
_entry.id   AF-A0A413VI66-F1
#
_cell.length_a   1.000
_cell.length_b   1.000
_cell.length_c   1.000
_cell.angle_alpha   90.00
_cell.angle_beta   90.00
_cell.angle_gamma   90.00
#
_symmetry.space_group_name_H-M   'P 1'
#
loop_
_entity.id
_entity.type
_entity.pdbx_description
1 polymer ?
#
loop_
_entity_poly.entity_id
_entity_poly.type
_entity_poly.pdbx_seq_one_letter_code
_entity_poly.pdbx_strand_id
1 'polypeptide(L)'
;MKLFHTLLYPLLGLLFLSCSDNEQETGDNPAPTTGTITFGVDLTGFTTRVTQDGTSWTNGDKIGTFALDADTFEPVLDNVNVPYVCAEDGQSVAFTSETPLAVQDDGKPVKFVAYYPYNADMQDFNYPVSIADQSNGSTACDLLYGTASEPYVYDKESDTNIALKFTHRLSKVVLKFMDMEKNPLTVSDVKIQGMPVSAAFNVQTGALTTDDNSVADITPYVNSANNYREAIILPVALSDAYKVSFVLDGRTREWVFADLDISLPKFNAGSQYTFGIYIDPTEDIIIGRLEDVDAGNSSAPWEDGSNENGTADGNQPAEYHLFPADKATDAFADTELKISFDGVAPELGTSGYIRIYRMSDHKMVDEINMGERRVSIEDGKTLLNTWMDIIGVTPKSSSVSRRVVNYYPVRVEENDFIIKPHQQRLDFDTEYYVVIDREAIGQEDFPGIYGRAWTFKTKPAPQIDGPEYNVRISHTDAAAHFYTLQGAIDFCAVNVDLNAQKVFRLDDGIYQEMIYLRDQSNITIKGNPGDNTAVNVQYDNSNDINGGIGGGTNIDQFAPVGTIVPSSGGRSVVILQGNSEHIRFENLTIENAYGWTLGKNGQAEALFIDNKSAALVNCRILSFQDTLLPGGGYNWFYKCYIAGATDFIWGSGEVVLFEDCELHAPTGTRAVMQARVKEGYLGYVFDRCRFTVGEGVTKSTLIYQYAPDNLTFLNCTFADVYGPNFVGENKSLEPAVPSVTAGCKMYNGKTESGADFYNLIPEAVRTTVLNLSEAQFNENFGSREKIMSWKGNDPSWFKE
;
A
#
# COMPACT_ATOMS: atom_id res chain seq x y z
N MET A 1 34.95 13.59 31.53
CA MET A 1 36.26 14.28 31.37
C MET A 1 36.30 14.80 29.93
N LYS A 2 36.16 16.10 29.62
CA LYS A 2 36.03 17.36 30.40
C LYS A 2 34.73 18.07 29.91
N LEU A 3 33.91 18.77 30.72
CA LEU A 3 34.07 20.14 31.26
C LEU A 3 34.41 21.16 30.14
N PHE A 4 33.73 22.30 29.96
CA PHE A 4 32.80 23.13 30.78
C PHE A 4 31.79 23.88 29.84
N HIS A 5 30.80 24.72 30.23
CA HIS A 5 30.49 25.43 31.49
C HIS A 5 28.96 25.69 31.70
N THR A 6 28.66 26.46 32.76
CA THR A 6 27.45 27.11 33.30
C THR A 6 26.76 28.17 32.40
N LEU A 7 25.50 28.57 32.59
CA LEU A 7 24.80 29.10 33.80
C LEU A 7 23.27 28.78 33.81
N LEU A 8 22.47 28.96 34.88
CA LEU A 8 22.64 28.77 36.33
C LEU A 8 21.24 28.78 37.01
N TYR A 9 20.92 27.79 37.88
CA TYR A 9 19.72 27.71 38.74
C TYR A 9 19.86 28.64 40.01
N PRO A 10 18.88 28.77 40.97
CA PRO A 10 17.67 27.96 41.23
C PRO A 10 16.35 28.68 41.64
N LEU A 11 15.34 27.85 41.92
CA LEU A 11 14.10 28.13 42.67
C LEU A 11 14.35 28.70 44.10
N LEU A 12 13.34 29.35 44.71
CA LEU A 12 12.42 28.73 45.72
C LEU A 12 11.83 29.76 46.72
N GLY A 13 10.53 29.67 47.07
CA GLY A 13 10.08 30.11 48.40
C GLY A 13 8.64 30.62 48.61
N LEU A 14 7.84 29.81 49.35
CA LEU A 14 6.85 30.19 50.37
C LEU A 14 5.51 30.90 50.00
N LEU A 15 4.42 30.19 50.36
CA LEU A 15 3.08 30.75 50.58
C LEU A 15 3.01 31.63 51.84
N PHE A 16 2.11 32.61 51.83
CA PHE A 16 1.35 33.04 53.02
C PHE A 16 -0.10 33.36 52.63
N LEU A 17 -1.01 33.30 53.62
CA LEU A 17 -2.46 33.48 53.49
C LEU A 17 -2.91 34.88 53.96
N SER A 18 -4.16 35.23 53.61
CA SER A 18 -4.93 36.39 54.12
C SER A 18 -4.54 37.75 53.50
N CYS A 19 -5.46 38.66 53.17
CA CYS A 19 -6.89 38.77 53.50
C CYS A 19 -7.80 38.88 52.25
N SER A 20 -9.11 38.76 52.48
CA SER A 20 -10.14 39.30 51.58
C SER A 20 -10.27 40.81 51.73
N ASP A 21 -10.48 41.53 50.63
CA ASP A 21 -11.30 42.73 50.62
C ASP A 21 -12.31 42.62 49.47
N ASN A 22 -13.60 42.63 49.82
CA ASN A 22 -14.70 42.72 48.85
C ASN A 22 -15.00 44.22 48.62
N GLU A 23 -14.26 44.87 47.74
CA GLU A 23 -14.75 46.12 47.15
C GLU A 23 -15.64 45.76 45.96
N GLN A 24 -16.95 45.83 46.20
CA GLN A 24 -17.98 45.64 45.18
C GLN A 24 -18.10 46.90 44.31
N GLU A 25 -17.05 47.21 43.55
CA GLU A 25 -17.16 48.21 42.49
C GLU A 25 -18.16 47.71 41.44
N THR A 26 -19.05 48.61 41.02
CA THR A 26 -19.95 48.40 39.88
C THR A 26 -19.17 48.61 38.59
N GLY A 27 -18.27 47.68 38.27
CA GLY A 27 -17.62 47.64 36.97
C GLY A 27 -18.65 47.25 35.91
N ASP A 28 -18.83 48.12 34.92
CA ASP A 28 -19.21 47.65 33.59
C ASP A 28 -18.17 46.60 33.16
N ASN A 29 -18.60 45.52 32.49
CA ASN A 29 -17.63 44.66 31.80
C ASN A 29 -16.84 45.57 30.84
N PRO A 30 -15.49 45.62 30.92
CA PRO A 30 -14.72 46.34 29.92
C PRO A 30 -15.07 45.73 28.56
N ALA A 31 -15.43 46.58 27.60
CA ALA A 31 -15.75 46.11 26.25
C ALA A 31 -14.58 45.28 25.72
N PRO A 32 -14.83 44.08 25.14
CA PRO A 32 -13.76 43.18 24.75
C PRO A 32 -12.79 43.90 23.82
N THR A 33 -11.50 43.80 24.13
CA THR A 33 -10.44 44.46 23.37
C THR A 33 -10.44 43.94 21.94
N THR A 34 -10.42 44.84 20.96
CA THR A 34 -10.42 44.48 19.54
C THR A 34 -9.04 44.66 18.91
N GLY A 35 -8.64 43.69 18.08
CA GLY A 35 -7.42 43.75 17.28
C GLY A 35 -7.75 43.93 15.80
N THR A 36 -7.16 44.94 15.16
CA THR A 36 -7.29 45.18 13.71
C THR A 36 -6.30 44.31 12.93
N ILE A 37 -6.80 43.45 12.05
CA ILE A 37 -6.00 42.45 11.34
C ILE A 37 -5.39 43.03 10.06
N THR A 38 -4.13 42.68 9.79
CA THR A 38 -3.48 42.78 8.47
C THR A 38 -3.22 41.38 7.92
N PHE A 39 -3.05 41.26 6.60
CA PHE A 39 -2.75 39.98 5.98
C PHE A 39 -1.38 40.00 5.30
N GLY A 40 -0.58 38.97 5.54
CA GLY A 40 0.65 38.70 4.79
C GLY A 40 0.39 37.61 3.75
N VAL A 41 0.98 37.76 2.57
CA VAL A 41 1.07 36.68 1.58
C VAL A 41 2.53 36.56 1.16
N ASP A 42 3.10 35.36 1.30
CA ASP A 42 4.48 35.09 0.89
C ASP A 42 4.53 34.10 -0.27
N LEU A 43 5.02 34.57 -1.41
CA LEU A 43 5.22 33.78 -2.63
C LEU A 43 6.69 33.41 -2.87
N THR A 44 7.61 33.66 -1.94
CA THR A 44 9.07 33.49 -2.18
C THR A 44 9.53 32.03 -2.21
N GLY A 45 8.74 31.10 -1.68
CA GLY A 45 8.85 29.66 -1.96
C GLY A 45 7.78 29.12 -2.92
N PHE A 46 6.87 29.98 -3.41
CA PHE A 46 5.55 29.59 -3.89
C PHE A 46 4.89 30.62 -4.84
N THR A 47 5.18 30.57 -6.13
CA THR A 47 4.73 31.54 -7.14
C THR A 47 3.29 31.33 -7.65
N THR A 48 2.33 32.09 -7.13
CA THR A 48 0.86 31.92 -7.39
C THR A 48 0.11 33.12 -7.98
N ARG A 49 0.71 33.91 -8.86
CA ARG A 49 -0.07 34.93 -9.57
C ARG A 49 0.34 35.13 -11.02
N VAL A 50 -0.67 35.05 -11.89
CA VAL A 50 -0.53 35.34 -13.31
C VAL A 50 -0.48 36.87 -13.55
N THR A 51 0.68 37.47 -13.25
CA THR A 51 1.30 38.33 -14.28
C THR A 51 1.59 37.46 -15.50
N GLN A 52 1.80 38.02 -16.70
CA GLN A 52 1.96 37.16 -17.89
C GLN A 52 3.23 36.27 -17.86
N ASP A 53 4.12 36.52 -16.88
CA ASP A 53 5.31 35.76 -16.51
C ASP A 53 5.20 35.02 -15.15
N GLY A 54 4.07 35.14 -14.42
CA GLY A 54 3.65 34.19 -13.37
C GLY A 54 4.16 34.35 -11.93
N THR A 55 4.88 35.43 -11.57
CA THR A 55 5.77 35.39 -10.39
C THR A 55 5.50 36.35 -9.22
N SER A 56 4.51 37.27 -9.27
CA SER A 56 4.34 38.27 -8.19
C SER A 56 2.94 38.88 -8.04
N TRP A 57 2.66 39.41 -6.84
CA TRP A 57 1.59 40.39 -6.58
C TRP A 57 1.99 41.80 -7.07
N THR A 58 0.99 42.61 -7.40
CA THR A 58 1.15 43.97 -7.90
C THR A 58 0.50 44.98 -6.96
N ASN A 59 1.14 46.13 -6.76
CA ASN A 59 0.64 47.25 -5.99
C ASN A 59 -0.76 47.67 -6.48
N GLY A 60 -1.74 47.67 -5.57
CA GLY A 60 -3.12 47.97 -5.89
C GLY A 60 -4.01 46.77 -6.22
N ASP A 61 -3.47 45.54 -6.29
CA ASP A 61 -4.28 44.31 -6.28
C ASP A 61 -5.22 44.28 -5.07
N LYS A 62 -6.40 43.68 -5.24
CA LYS A 62 -7.41 43.65 -4.18
C LYS A 62 -7.93 42.24 -3.93
N ILE A 63 -7.92 41.84 -2.66
CA ILE A 63 -8.54 40.63 -2.16
C ILE A 63 -9.78 40.99 -1.33
N GLY A 64 -10.85 40.20 -1.44
CA GLY A 64 -11.97 40.27 -0.51
C GLY A 64 -11.76 39.31 0.64
N THR A 65 -12.07 39.74 1.87
CA THR A 65 -11.73 39.01 3.10
C THR A 65 -12.91 38.89 4.06
N PHE A 66 -12.91 37.82 4.86
CA PHE A 66 -13.91 37.54 5.88
C PHE A 66 -13.25 36.96 7.13
N ALA A 67 -13.83 37.26 8.28
CA ALA A 67 -13.66 36.48 9.49
C ALA A 67 -14.94 35.65 9.71
N LEU A 68 -14.79 34.33 9.76
CA LEU A 68 -15.86 33.37 10.00
C LEU A 68 -15.65 32.69 11.36
N ASP A 69 -16.70 32.21 12.00
CA ASP A 69 -16.62 31.32 13.16
C ASP A 69 -16.04 29.96 12.73
N ALA A 70 -15.08 29.43 13.48
CA ALA A 70 -14.32 28.25 13.01
C ALA A 70 -15.11 26.94 13.00
N ASP A 71 -16.17 26.81 13.81
CA ASP A 71 -17.00 25.61 13.90
C ASP A 71 -18.22 25.67 12.96
N THR A 72 -18.82 26.86 12.82
CA THR A 72 -20.09 27.05 12.09
C THR A 72 -19.93 27.69 10.72
N PHE A 73 -18.78 28.28 10.41
CA PHE A 73 -18.50 29.06 9.20
C PHE A 73 -19.38 30.32 9.01
N GLU A 74 -20.17 30.71 10.02
CA GLU A 74 -20.98 31.94 9.96
C GLU A 74 -20.11 33.19 10.18
N PRO A 75 -20.46 34.36 9.62
CA PRO A 75 -19.69 35.59 9.82
C PRO A 75 -19.70 36.04 11.29
N VAL A 76 -18.51 36.33 11.84
CA VAL A 76 -18.38 36.88 13.21
C VAL A 76 -18.42 38.42 13.27
N LEU A 77 -18.60 39.09 12.12
CA LEU A 77 -18.61 40.55 12.00
C LEU A 77 -19.72 41.02 11.04
N ASP A 78 -20.36 42.15 11.37
CA ASP A 78 -21.38 42.80 10.51
C ASP A 78 -20.81 43.25 9.15
N ASN A 79 -19.50 43.54 9.10
CA ASN A 79 -18.78 43.89 7.87
C ASN A 79 -18.32 42.63 7.14
N VAL A 80 -19.12 42.17 6.19
CA VAL A 80 -18.78 41.08 5.26
C VAL A 80 -18.08 41.60 4.00
N ASN A 81 -17.20 40.78 3.39
CA ASN A 81 -16.47 41.08 2.15
C ASN A 81 -15.56 42.33 2.24
N VAL A 82 -14.72 42.41 3.27
CA VAL A 82 -13.83 43.57 3.47
C VAL A 82 -12.70 43.56 2.44
N PRO A 83 -12.52 44.62 1.63
CA PRO A 83 -11.40 44.72 0.70
C PRO A 83 -10.09 45.01 1.43
N TYR A 84 -9.06 44.22 1.11
CA TYR A 84 -7.67 44.54 1.41
C TYR A 84 -6.90 44.74 0.10
N VAL A 85 -5.93 45.65 0.12
CA VAL A 85 -5.16 46.12 -1.03
C VAL A 85 -3.68 45.78 -0.83
N CYS A 86 -3.04 45.23 -1.86
CA CYS A 86 -1.60 44.98 -1.88
C CYS A 86 -0.83 46.30 -1.90
N ALA A 87 0.09 46.50 -0.94
CA ALA A 87 0.77 47.78 -0.76
C ALA A 87 1.95 48.02 -1.73
N GLU A 88 2.51 46.96 -2.31
CA GLU A 88 3.74 46.97 -3.09
C GLU A 88 3.77 45.85 -4.15
N ASP A 89 4.72 45.92 -5.09
CA ASP A 89 4.98 44.85 -6.06
C ASP A 89 5.95 43.83 -5.43
N GLY A 90 5.62 42.54 -5.42
CA GLY A 90 6.51 41.56 -4.80
C GLY A 90 5.98 40.13 -4.72
N GLN A 91 6.86 39.24 -4.25
CA GLN A 91 6.51 37.87 -3.87
C GLN A 91 6.00 37.81 -2.43
N SER A 92 6.78 38.29 -1.47
CA SER A 92 6.30 38.55 -0.11
C SER A 92 5.73 39.97 -0.04
N VAL A 93 4.45 40.11 0.30
CA VAL A 93 3.71 41.39 0.30
C VAL A 93 2.74 41.50 1.48
N ALA A 94 2.53 42.74 1.94
CA ALA A 94 1.50 43.07 2.90
C ALA A 94 0.20 43.55 2.21
N PHE A 95 -0.92 42.97 2.63
CA PHE A 95 -2.27 43.39 2.30
C PHE A 95 -2.86 44.22 3.44
N THR A 96 -3.34 45.42 3.12
CA THR A 96 -3.84 46.42 4.10
C THR A 96 -5.23 46.95 3.72
N SER A 97 -6.00 47.44 4.70
CA SER A 97 -7.34 47.99 4.45
C SER A 97 -7.53 49.32 5.17
N GLU A 98 -8.34 50.21 4.59
CA GLU A 98 -8.81 51.43 5.26
C GLU A 98 -9.87 51.12 6.34
N THR A 99 -10.49 49.94 6.27
CA THR A 99 -11.51 49.45 7.21
C THR A 99 -11.26 47.98 7.58
N PRO A 100 -10.15 47.68 8.28
CA PRO A 100 -9.72 46.29 8.53
C PRO A 100 -10.72 45.50 9.38
N LEU A 101 -10.71 44.18 9.21
CA LEU A 101 -11.40 43.24 10.10
C LEU A 101 -10.89 43.41 11.53
N ALA A 102 -11.80 43.44 12.50
CA ALA A 102 -11.49 43.67 13.90
C ALA A 102 -12.05 42.53 14.77
N VAL A 103 -11.19 41.62 15.22
CA VAL A 103 -11.58 40.45 16.03
C VAL A 103 -11.62 40.84 17.51
N GLN A 104 -12.53 40.22 18.28
CA GLN A 104 -12.73 40.48 19.71
C GLN A 104 -11.92 39.49 20.57
N ASP A 105 -11.37 40.00 21.67
CA ASP A 105 -10.77 39.21 22.76
C ASP A 105 -11.91 38.58 23.59
N ASP A 106 -12.57 37.56 23.02
CA ASP A 106 -13.69 36.83 23.62
C ASP A 106 -13.46 35.30 23.70
N GLY A 107 -12.29 34.84 23.25
CA GLY A 107 -11.86 33.45 23.32
C GLY A 107 -12.45 32.51 22.24
N LYS A 108 -13.22 33.00 21.26
CA LYS A 108 -13.68 32.14 20.15
C LYS A 108 -12.61 31.99 19.05
N PRO A 109 -12.45 30.78 18.48
CA PRO A 109 -11.66 30.59 17.28
C PRO A 109 -12.39 31.12 16.03
N VAL A 110 -11.68 31.90 15.22
CA VAL A 110 -12.15 32.41 13.93
C VAL A 110 -11.29 31.88 12.79
N LYS A 111 -11.89 31.64 11.64
CA LYS A 111 -11.20 31.31 10.40
C LYS A 111 -11.20 32.50 9.47
N PHE A 112 -10.02 32.93 9.03
CA PHE A 112 -9.89 33.91 7.96
C PHE A 112 -9.92 33.23 6.60
N VAL A 113 -10.76 33.75 5.71
CA VAL A 113 -10.84 33.34 4.31
C VAL A 113 -10.78 34.57 3.41
N ALA A 114 -10.11 34.44 2.27
CA ALA A 114 -9.89 35.50 1.30
C ALA A 114 -10.03 34.98 -0.13
N TYR A 115 -10.34 35.87 -1.08
CA TYR A 115 -10.38 35.52 -2.50
C TYR A 115 -9.86 36.66 -3.39
N TYR A 116 -9.37 36.30 -4.58
CA TYR A 116 -8.92 37.22 -5.62
C TYR A 116 -9.53 36.81 -6.98
N PRO A 117 -9.91 37.78 -7.84
CA PRO A 117 -9.91 39.23 -7.61
C PRO A 117 -11.13 39.69 -6.77
N TYR A 118 -10.96 40.75 -5.98
CA TYR A 118 -12.04 41.33 -5.18
C TYR A 118 -13.25 41.79 -6.03
N ASN A 119 -14.45 41.40 -5.62
CA ASN A 119 -15.71 41.83 -6.21
C ASN A 119 -16.62 42.43 -5.13
N ALA A 120 -16.90 43.73 -5.22
CA ALA A 120 -17.75 44.46 -4.28
C ALA A 120 -19.24 44.08 -4.36
N ASP A 121 -19.70 43.61 -5.52
CA ASP A 121 -21.12 43.33 -5.79
C ASP A 121 -21.51 41.87 -5.44
N MET A 122 -20.61 41.10 -4.83
CA MET A 122 -20.84 39.70 -4.45
C MET A 122 -22.01 39.54 -3.46
N GLN A 123 -22.93 38.62 -3.74
CA GLN A 123 -24.11 38.31 -2.92
C GLN A 123 -23.98 36.91 -2.31
N ASP A 124 -24.52 36.70 -1.11
CA ASP A 124 -24.64 35.38 -0.45
C ASP A 124 -23.35 34.53 -0.45
N PHE A 125 -22.19 35.18 -0.30
CA PHE A 125 -20.84 34.59 -0.38
C PHE A 125 -20.47 33.95 -1.73
N ASN A 126 -21.25 34.16 -2.79
CA ASN A 126 -21.08 33.50 -4.09
C ASN A 126 -20.40 34.43 -5.11
N TYR A 127 -19.10 34.25 -5.30
CA TYR A 127 -18.32 34.94 -6.32
C TYR A 127 -18.71 34.44 -7.73
N PRO A 128 -19.12 35.33 -8.66
CA PRO A 128 -19.47 34.94 -10.02
C PRO A 128 -18.22 34.74 -10.88
N VAL A 129 -18.00 33.51 -11.34
CA VAL A 129 -16.94 33.13 -12.29
C VAL A 129 -17.49 33.22 -13.71
N SER A 130 -16.73 33.82 -14.63
CA SER A 130 -16.99 33.72 -16.07
C SER A 130 -15.67 33.71 -16.87
N ILE A 131 -15.59 32.83 -17.87
CA ILE A 131 -14.33 32.46 -18.54
C ILE A 131 -14.37 32.57 -20.08
N ALA A 132 -15.42 33.17 -20.65
CA ALA A 132 -15.71 33.12 -22.09
C ALA A 132 -14.73 33.91 -23.00
N ASP A 133 -14.32 35.11 -22.59
CA ASP A 133 -13.39 35.95 -23.38
C ASP A 133 -12.09 36.15 -22.61
N GLN A 134 -11.03 35.49 -23.08
CA GLN A 134 -9.67 35.59 -22.55
C GLN A 134 -8.71 36.17 -23.60
N SER A 135 -9.25 36.79 -24.67
CA SER A 135 -8.47 37.30 -25.81
C SER A 135 -7.43 38.37 -25.44
N ASN A 136 -7.67 39.10 -24.35
CA ASN A 136 -6.77 40.14 -23.81
C ASN A 136 -5.86 39.62 -22.67
N GLY A 137 -5.96 38.33 -22.33
CA GLY A 137 -5.25 37.70 -21.22
C GLY A 137 -6.18 36.78 -20.43
N SER A 138 -5.72 35.58 -20.09
CA SER A 138 -6.45 34.62 -19.25
C SER A 138 -6.52 35.03 -17.77
N THR A 139 -5.62 35.91 -17.34
CA THR A 139 -5.40 36.29 -15.93
C THR A 139 -6.63 36.94 -15.26
N ALA A 140 -7.45 37.65 -16.04
CA ALA A 140 -8.69 38.28 -15.58
C ALA A 140 -9.82 37.28 -15.28
N CYS A 141 -9.66 36.02 -15.69
CA CYS A 141 -10.60 34.93 -15.46
C CYS A 141 -10.14 33.96 -14.35
N ASP A 142 -9.00 34.23 -13.71
CA ASP A 142 -8.48 33.42 -12.60
C ASP A 142 -9.27 33.66 -11.31
N LEU A 143 -9.20 32.69 -10.40
CA LEU A 143 -9.83 32.73 -9.10
C LEU A 143 -8.91 32.07 -8.08
N LEU A 144 -8.33 32.88 -7.21
CA LEU A 144 -7.54 32.42 -6.07
C LEU A 144 -8.40 32.44 -4.81
N TYR A 145 -8.25 31.44 -3.95
CA TYR A 145 -8.86 31.38 -2.62
C TYR A 145 -7.78 31.09 -1.58
N GLY A 146 -7.69 31.96 -0.58
CA GLY A 146 -6.68 31.90 0.47
C GLY A 146 -7.31 31.68 1.83
N THR A 147 -6.66 30.86 2.66
CA THR A 147 -7.05 30.68 4.06
C THR A 147 -5.83 30.79 4.98
N ALA A 148 -6.06 31.14 6.25
CA ALA A 148 -5.11 30.82 7.30
C ALA A 148 -4.94 29.28 7.40
N SER A 149 -3.78 28.83 7.88
CA SER A 149 -3.48 27.40 8.09
C SER A 149 -4.31 26.79 9.21
N GLU A 150 -4.46 27.51 10.32
CA GLU A 150 -5.16 27.09 11.53
C GLU A 150 -6.24 28.11 11.95
N PRO A 151 -7.24 27.71 12.77
CA PRO A 151 -8.16 28.65 13.42
C PRO A 151 -7.41 29.60 14.36
N TYR A 152 -7.70 30.90 14.24
CA TYR A 152 -7.07 31.96 15.01
C TYR A 152 -7.94 32.33 16.22
N VAL A 153 -7.35 32.35 17.43
CA VAL A 153 -7.98 32.94 18.61
C VAL A 153 -7.23 34.25 18.89
N TYR A 154 -7.95 35.36 18.97
CA TYR A 154 -7.34 36.65 19.29
C TYR A 154 -7.25 36.86 20.81
N ASP A 155 -6.06 37.22 21.27
CA ASP A 155 -5.85 37.93 22.53
C ASP A 155 -4.99 39.21 22.31
N LYS A 156 -4.95 40.08 23.32
CA LYS A 156 -4.16 41.33 23.30
C LYS A 156 -2.63 41.18 23.06
N GLU A 157 -2.06 39.97 23.08
CA GLU A 157 -0.61 39.71 22.87
C GLU A 157 -0.35 38.93 21.56
N SER A 158 -1.41 38.60 20.81
CA SER A 158 -1.38 37.86 19.55
C SER A 158 -0.86 38.70 18.37
N ASP A 159 -0.24 38.03 17.39
CA ASP A 159 0.17 38.69 16.15
C ASP A 159 -1.05 38.98 15.27
N THR A 160 -1.25 40.25 14.93
CA THR A 160 -2.36 40.70 14.07
C THR A 160 -2.06 40.59 12.57
N ASN A 161 -0.87 40.13 12.18
CA ASN A 161 -0.49 39.92 10.79
C ASN A 161 -0.64 38.45 10.37
N ILE A 162 -1.77 38.11 9.73
CA ILE A 162 -2.16 36.74 9.44
C ILE A 162 -1.66 36.30 8.06
N ALA A 163 -0.94 35.18 7.99
CA ALA A 163 -0.53 34.58 6.72
C ALA A 163 -1.70 33.88 6.00
N LEU A 164 -1.78 34.02 4.67
CA LEU A 164 -2.80 33.36 3.83
C LEU A 164 -2.14 32.47 2.76
N LYS A 165 -2.44 31.16 2.78
CA LYS A 165 -2.05 30.19 1.73
C LYS A 165 -3.08 30.23 0.60
N PHE A 166 -2.77 30.89 -0.52
CA PHE A 166 -3.65 31.02 -1.68
C PHE A 166 -3.55 29.81 -2.64
N THR A 167 -4.70 29.39 -3.19
CA THR A 167 -4.83 28.26 -4.12
C THR A 167 -5.71 28.62 -5.31
N HIS A 168 -5.35 28.19 -6.52
CA HIS A 168 -6.19 28.34 -7.72
C HIS A 168 -7.44 27.45 -7.63
N ARG A 169 -8.61 27.99 -7.99
CA ARG A 169 -9.90 27.26 -7.92
C ARG A 169 -10.43 26.79 -9.26
N LEU A 170 -9.71 27.09 -10.34
CA LEU A 170 -10.01 26.72 -11.71
C LEU A 170 -8.86 25.90 -12.30
N SER A 171 -9.02 25.37 -13.51
CA SER A 171 -7.95 24.68 -14.25
C SER A 171 -7.44 25.58 -15.38
N LYS A 172 -6.25 25.31 -15.92
CA LYS A 172 -5.71 25.99 -17.10
C LYS A 172 -5.39 24.97 -18.20
N VAL A 173 -5.42 25.38 -19.46
CA VAL A 173 -4.92 24.58 -20.59
C VAL A 173 -3.95 25.39 -21.43
N VAL A 174 -2.89 24.73 -21.90
CA VAL A 174 -1.90 25.27 -22.82
C VAL A 174 -1.90 24.41 -24.07
N LEU A 175 -2.34 24.96 -25.20
CA LEU A 175 -2.50 24.23 -26.45
C LEU A 175 -1.34 24.58 -27.40
N LYS A 176 -0.50 23.58 -27.71
CA LYS A 176 0.59 23.66 -28.68
C LYS A 176 0.14 22.99 -29.98
N PHE A 177 0.23 23.69 -31.11
CA PHE A 177 -0.13 23.15 -32.42
C PHE A 177 1.16 22.79 -33.18
N MET A 178 1.29 21.55 -33.63
CA MET A 178 2.54 21.02 -34.23
C MET A 178 2.28 20.09 -35.41
N ASP A 179 3.26 19.97 -36.31
CA ASP A 179 3.29 18.89 -37.29
C ASP A 179 3.75 17.56 -36.65
N MET A 180 3.69 16.47 -37.42
CA MET A 180 4.05 15.13 -36.95
C MET A 180 5.54 14.99 -36.58
N GLU A 181 6.39 15.84 -37.15
CA GLU A 181 7.82 15.99 -36.86
C GLU A 181 8.11 16.89 -35.64
N LYS A 182 7.08 17.41 -34.97
CA LYS A 182 7.10 18.31 -33.79
C LYS A 182 7.49 19.77 -34.05
N ASN A 183 7.44 20.26 -35.29
CA ASN A 183 7.64 21.69 -35.56
C ASN A 183 6.36 22.49 -35.27
N PRO A 184 6.43 23.70 -34.68
CA PRO A 184 5.25 24.50 -34.40
C PRO A 184 4.48 24.96 -35.66
N LEU A 185 3.15 24.85 -35.63
CA LEU A 185 2.24 25.29 -36.68
C LEU A 185 1.59 26.65 -36.36
N THR A 186 1.23 27.40 -37.40
CA THR A 186 0.49 28.66 -37.27
C THR A 186 -1.00 28.43 -37.48
N VAL A 187 -1.79 28.55 -36.41
CA VAL A 187 -3.26 28.42 -36.44
C VAL A 187 -3.97 29.72 -36.05
N SER A 188 -5.14 29.95 -36.63
CA SER A 188 -6.01 31.11 -36.37
C SER A 188 -7.41 30.68 -35.92
N ASP A 189 -8.21 31.63 -35.43
CA ASP A 189 -9.61 31.42 -34.99
C ASP A 189 -9.80 30.24 -34.01
N VAL A 190 -8.84 30.05 -33.11
CA VAL A 190 -8.87 28.97 -32.11
C VAL A 190 -9.95 29.27 -31.06
N LYS A 191 -10.77 28.28 -30.73
CA LYS A 191 -11.82 28.33 -29.70
C LYS A 191 -11.86 27.03 -28.92
N ILE A 192 -12.13 27.11 -27.62
CA ILE A 192 -12.54 25.96 -26.83
C ILE A 192 -14.07 25.97 -26.76
N GLN A 193 -14.72 24.85 -27.07
CA GLN A 193 -16.18 24.78 -27.28
C GLN A 193 -16.81 23.67 -26.44
N GLY A 194 -18.12 23.80 -26.16
CA GLY A 194 -18.94 22.78 -25.51
C GLY A 194 -18.84 22.73 -23.98
N MET A 195 -17.83 23.37 -23.38
CA MET A 195 -17.71 23.54 -21.93
C MET A 195 -18.70 24.61 -21.40
N PRO A 196 -19.19 24.49 -20.15
CA PRO A 196 -19.82 25.60 -19.46
C PRO A 196 -18.80 26.72 -19.19
N VAL A 197 -19.21 27.99 -19.31
CA VAL A 197 -18.31 29.16 -19.17
C VAL A 197 -18.61 30.02 -17.94
N SER A 198 -19.55 29.61 -17.10
CA SER A 198 -19.92 30.29 -15.86
C SER A 198 -20.04 29.34 -14.67
N ALA A 199 -19.67 29.83 -13.49
CA ALA A 199 -19.81 29.11 -12.22
C ALA A 199 -20.03 30.10 -11.06
N ALA A 200 -20.47 29.59 -9.91
CA ALA A 200 -20.52 30.33 -8.64
C ALA A 200 -19.54 29.69 -7.66
N PHE A 201 -18.61 30.48 -7.12
CA PHE A 201 -17.69 30.04 -6.07
C PHE A 201 -18.12 30.58 -4.71
N ASN A 202 -18.51 29.69 -3.80
CA ASN A 202 -18.94 30.05 -2.47
C ASN A 202 -17.73 30.21 -1.54
N VAL A 203 -17.36 31.45 -1.20
CA VAL A 203 -16.17 31.77 -0.40
C VAL A 203 -16.28 31.37 1.08
N GLN A 204 -17.48 31.06 1.56
CA GLN A 204 -17.72 30.58 2.93
C GLN A 204 -17.35 29.10 3.09
N THR A 205 -17.65 28.28 2.07
CA THR A 205 -17.44 26.82 2.06
C THR A 205 -16.25 26.37 1.20
N GLY A 206 -15.75 27.24 0.32
CA GLY A 206 -14.73 26.89 -0.69
C GLY A 206 -15.26 26.04 -1.85
N ALA A 207 -16.58 25.90 -2.00
CA ALA A 207 -17.22 25.08 -3.04
C ALA A 207 -17.38 25.86 -4.37
N LEU A 208 -17.09 25.20 -5.50
CA LEU A 208 -17.36 25.72 -6.84
C LEU A 208 -18.55 24.95 -7.43
N THR A 209 -19.58 25.68 -7.88
CA THR A 209 -20.78 25.12 -8.53
C THR A 209 -20.86 25.62 -9.98
N THR A 210 -20.88 24.73 -10.96
CA THR A 210 -21.02 25.10 -12.39
C THR A 210 -22.47 25.42 -12.75
N ASP A 211 -22.68 26.35 -13.69
CA ASP A 211 -23.96 26.44 -14.41
C ASP A 211 -23.83 25.67 -15.74
N ASP A 212 -24.24 24.41 -15.75
CA ASP A 212 -24.11 23.53 -16.93
C ASP A 212 -24.94 24.00 -18.14
N ASN A 213 -25.82 24.99 -17.97
CA ASN A 213 -26.55 25.63 -19.06
C ASN A 213 -25.73 26.72 -19.77
N SER A 214 -24.64 27.19 -19.15
CA SER A 214 -23.80 28.31 -19.62
C SER A 214 -22.80 27.93 -20.73
N VAL A 215 -23.18 27.05 -21.66
CA VAL A 215 -22.27 26.59 -22.72
C VAL A 215 -22.08 27.67 -23.79
N ALA A 216 -20.81 28.05 -24.02
CA ALA A 216 -20.40 29.02 -25.04
C ALA A 216 -18.98 28.74 -25.56
N ASP A 217 -18.56 29.46 -26.60
CA ASP A 217 -17.19 29.43 -27.09
C ASP A 217 -16.27 30.23 -26.15
N ILE A 218 -15.26 29.58 -25.60
CA ILE A 218 -14.14 30.23 -24.91
C ILE A 218 -13.12 30.67 -25.95
N THR A 219 -12.80 31.96 -25.97
CA THR A 219 -11.72 32.53 -26.82
C THR A 219 -10.41 32.57 -26.03
N PRO A 220 -9.45 31.67 -26.29
CA PRO A 220 -8.20 31.58 -25.53
C PRO A 220 -7.28 32.78 -25.81
N TYR A 221 -6.40 33.07 -24.85
CA TYR A 221 -5.30 34.00 -25.01
C TYR A 221 -4.28 33.48 -26.05
N VAL A 222 -3.65 34.42 -26.77
CA VAL A 222 -2.57 34.14 -27.74
C VAL A 222 -1.24 34.59 -27.13
N ASN A 223 -0.46 33.65 -26.62
CA ASN A 223 0.86 33.96 -26.09
C ASN A 223 1.81 34.35 -27.24
N SER A 224 2.31 35.58 -27.21
CA SER A 224 3.07 36.20 -28.29
C SER A 224 4.54 35.76 -28.36
N ALA A 225 5.06 35.06 -27.35
CA ALA A 225 6.44 34.56 -27.32
C ALA A 225 6.57 33.19 -28.00
N ASN A 226 5.63 32.27 -27.72
CA ASN A 226 5.66 30.88 -28.17
C ASN A 226 4.54 30.52 -29.18
N ASN A 227 3.56 31.41 -29.41
CA ASN A 227 2.36 31.19 -30.22
C ASN A 227 1.48 30.01 -29.73
N TYR A 228 1.55 29.64 -28.45
CA TYR A 228 0.58 28.72 -27.85
C TYR A 228 -0.77 29.40 -27.63
N ARG A 229 -1.80 28.63 -27.28
CA ARG A 229 -3.11 29.15 -26.85
C ARG A 229 -3.33 28.80 -25.38
N GLU A 230 -3.65 29.78 -24.57
CA GLU A 230 -3.82 29.61 -23.12
C GLU A 230 -5.24 29.97 -22.70
N ALA A 231 -5.90 29.12 -21.92
CA ALA A 231 -7.20 29.42 -21.35
C ALA A 231 -7.35 28.83 -19.95
N ILE A 232 -7.99 29.58 -19.06
CA ILE A 232 -8.58 29.06 -17.83
C ILE A 232 -9.92 28.40 -18.19
N ILE A 233 -10.17 27.22 -17.64
CA ILE A 233 -11.38 26.41 -17.82
C ILE A 233 -11.93 25.97 -16.46
N LEU A 234 -13.21 25.57 -16.42
CA LEU A 234 -13.80 25.02 -15.21
C LEU A 234 -13.22 23.61 -14.93
N PRO A 235 -13.02 23.23 -13.65
CA PRO A 235 -12.48 21.92 -13.27
C PRO A 235 -13.58 20.84 -13.35
N VAL A 236 -13.91 20.42 -14.56
CA VAL A 236 -15.03 19.50 -14.87
C VAL A 236 -14.55 18.14 -15.39
N ALA A 237 -15.42 17.12 -15.28
CA ALA A 237 -15.20 15.81 -15.90
C ALA A 237 -15.12 15.94 -17.44
N LEU A 238 -14.23 15.19 -18.09
CA LEU A 238 -14.08 15.29 -19.55
C LEU A 238 -15.30 14.74 -20.30
N SER A 239 -15.53 15.26 -21.51
CA SER A 239 -16.68 14.94 -22.34
C SER A 239 -16.35 15.06 -23.83
N ASP A 240 -16.93 14.18 -24.65
CA ASP A 240 -16.87 14.21 -26.11
C ASP A 240 -17.42 15.52 -26.72
N ALA A 241 -18.19 16.29 -25.94
CA ALA A 241 -18.67 17.61 -26.30
C ALA A 241 -17.58 18.69 -26.25
N TYR A 242 -16.51 18.48 -25.48
CA TYR A 242 -15.49 19.49 -25.20
C TYR A 242 -14.40 19.46 -26.27
N LYS A 243 -14.28 20.56 -27.02
CA LYS A 243 -13.46 20.60 -28.24
C LYS A 243 -12.54 21.80 -28.32
N VAL A 244 -11.44 21.64 -29.04
CA VAL A 244 -10.63 22.72 -29.60
C VAL A 244 -10.95 22.82 -31.09
N SER A 245 -11.61 23.90 -31.50
CA SER A 245 -11.81 24.24 -32.92
C SER A 245 -10.78 25.27 -33.35
N PHE A 246 -10.24 25.16 -34.56
CA PHE A 246 -9.18 26.04 -35.06
C PHE A 246 -9.12 26.06 -36.59
N VAL A 247 -8.49 27.08 -37.17
CA VAL A 247 -8.27 27.20 -38.62
C VAL A 247 -6.78 26.99 -38.96
N LEU A 248 -6.52 26.03 -39.84
CA LEU A 248 -5.21 25.74 -40.46
C LEU A 248 -5.39 25.66 -41.99
N ASP A 249 -4.50 26.29 -42.75
CA ASP A 249 -4.55 26.35 -44.23
C ASP A 249 -5.92 26.80 -44.81
N GLY A 250 -6.64 27.64 -44.07
CA GLY A 250 -7.97 28.12 -44.44
C GLY A 250 -9.11 27.10 -44.28
N ARG A 251 -8.86 25.97 -43.61
CA ARG A 251 -9.89 25.00 -43.20
C ARG A 251 -10.07 25.02 -41.69
N THR A 252 -11.32 25.03 -41.24
CA THR A 252 -11.65 24.73 -39.84
C THR A 252 -11.42 23.23 -39.58
N ARG A 253 -10.81 22.92 -38.44
CA ARG A 253 -10.57 21.59 -37.90
C ARG A 253 -11.01 21.56 -36.43
N GLU A 254 -11.33 20.37 -35.93
CA GLU A 254 -11.73 20.15 -34.54
C GLU A 254 -10.91 19.00 -33.94
N TRP A 255 -10.52 19.14 -32.68
CA TRP A 255 -10.02 18.06 -31.81
C TRP A 255 -10.87 18.01 -30.53
N VAL A 256 -11.05 16.85 -29.93
CA VAL A 256 -11.88 16.63 -28.74
C VAL A 256 -10.97 16.37 -27.54
N PHE A 257 -11.20 17.03 -26.39
CA PHE A 257 -10.35 16.84 -25.20
C PHE A 257 -10.36 15.39 -24.67
N ALA A 258 -11.40 14.60 -24.97
CA ALA A 258 -11.46 13.17 -24.67
C ALA A 258 -10.70 12.28 -25.67
N ASP A 259 -10.40 12.78 -26.89
CA ASP A 259 -9.60 12.07 -27.91
C ASP A 259 -8.10 12.24 -27.61
N LEU A 260 -7.69 11.74 -26.44
CA LEU A 260 -6.31 11.77 -25.95
C LEU A 260 -5.61 10.42 -26.14
N ASP A 261 -4.29 10.50 -26.21
CA ASP A 261 -3.42 9.33 -26.15
C ASP A 261 -3.32 8.70 -24.74
N ILE A 262 -3.96 9.27 -23.71
CA ILE A 262 -4.06 8.74 -22.35
C ILE A 262 -5.46 8.99 -21.75
N SER A 263 -5.81 8.28 -20.67
CA SER A 263 -7.05 8.58 -19.93
C SER A 263 -6.86 9.78 -18.99
N LEU A 264 -7.69 10.81 -19.15
CA LEU A 264 -7.83 11.94 -18.23
C LEU A 264 -9.33 12.05 -17.85
N PRO A 265 -9.75 11.71 -16.62
CA PRO A 265 -11.17 11.63 -16.29
C PRO A 265 -11.81 13.00 -15.98
N LYS A 266 -11.04 13.95 -15.43
CA LYS A 266 -11.48 15.30 -15.05
C LYS A 266 -10.33 16.29 -15.15
N PHE A 267 -10.66 17.57 -15.34
CA PHE A 267 -9.77 18.68 -15.06
C PHE A 267 -9.80 19.00 -13.56
N ASN A 268 -8.63 19.15 -12.95
CA ASN A 268 -8.49 19.42 -11.51
C ASN A 268 -8.33 20.92 -11.24
N ALA A 269 -8.95 21.44 -10.18
CA ALA A 269 -8.72 22.80 -9.71
C ALA A 269 -7.26 22.95 -9.26
N GLY A 270 -6.56 24.00 -9.72
CA GLY A 270 -5.13 24.18 -9.49
C GLY A 270 -4.27 23.22 -10.30
N SER A 271 -4.62 22.96 -11.57
CA SER A 271 -3.80 22.18 -12.50
C SER A 271 -3.84 22.80 -13.89
N GLN A 272 -2.69 22.86 -14.59
CA GLN A 272 -2.64 23.16 -16.02
C GLN A 272 -2.28 21.93 -16.83
N TYR A 273 -2.92 21.83 -17.98
CA TYR A 273 -2.81 20.69 -18.88
C TYR A 273 -2.19 21.14 -20.20
N THR A 274 -0.99 20.67 -20.47
CA THR A 274 -0.22 21.04 -21.65
C THR A 274 -0.50 20.04 -22.77
N PHE A 275 -1.31 20.43 -23.74
CA PHE A 275 -1.75 19.59 -24.84
C PHE A 275 -0.96 19.86 -26.12
N GLY A 276 -0.28 18.83 -26.61
CA GLY A 276 0.29 18.81 -27.95
C GLY A 276 -0.76 18.33 -28.94
N ILE A 277 -1.22 19.22 -29.82
CA ILE A 277 -2.15 18.94 -30.91
C ILE A 277 -1.31 18.73 -32.18
N TYR A 278 -0.98 17.47 -32.44
CA TYR A 278 -0.17 17.02 -33.56
C TYR A 278 -1.05 16.80 -34.80
N ILE A 279 -0.68 17.38 -35.95
CA ILE A 279 -1.55 17.44 -37.13
C ILE A 279 -0.80 16.93 -38.37
N ASP A 280 -1.39 15.96 -39.08
CA ASP A 280 -1.03 15.69 -40.48
C ASP A 280 -1.92 16.54 -41.40
N PRO A 281 -1.36 17.53 -42.12
CA PRO A 281 -2.15 18.38 -42.99
C PRO A 281 -2.60 17.68 -44.28
N THR A 282 -2.01 16.52 -44.62
CA THR A 282 -2.24 15.76 -45.86
C THR A 282 -3.23 14.62 -45.70
N GLU A 283 -3.22 13.91 -44.56
CA GLU A 283 -4.16 12.83 -44.24
C GLU A 283 -5.38 13.31 -43.44
N ASP A 284 -5.40 14.58 -43.02
CA ASP A 284 -6.41 15.21 -42.15
C ASP A 284 -6.53 14.56 -40.75
N ILE A 285 -5.43 13.93 -40.30
CA ILE A 285 -5.29 13.30 -38.98
C ILE A 285 -4.89 14.35 -37.94
N ILE A 286 -5.51 14.28 -36.77
CA ILE A 286 -5.18 15.11 -35.60
C ILE A 286 -5.05 14.18 -34.39
N ILE A 287 -3.97 14.32 -33.63
CA ILE A 287 -3.67 13.52 -32.44
C ILE A 287 -3.41 14.48 -31.27
N GLY A 288 -4.30 14.45 -30.29
CA GLY A 288 -4.08 15.11 -29.00
C GLY A 288 -3.19 14.26 -28.11
N ARG A 289 -2.17 14.88 -27.54
CA ARG A 289 -1.37 14.31 -26.45
C ARG A 289 -1.41 15.20 -25.25
N LEU A 290 -1.60 14.62 -24.06
CA LEU A 290 -1.23 15.31 -22.83
C LEU A 290 0.28 15.14 -22.64
N GLU A 291 1.01 16.22 -22.89
CA GLU A 291 2.48 16.22 -22.81
C GLU A 291 2.96 16.36 -21.38
N ASP A 292 2.25 17.18 -20.60
CA ASP A 292 2.62 17.58 -19.26
C ASP A 292 1.39 18.02 -18.44
N VAL A 293 1.47 17.83 -17.13
CA VAL A 293 0.47 18.24 -16.14
C VAL A 293 1.23 18.70 -14.90
N ASP A 294 1.31 20.01 -14.72
CA ASP A 294 1.64 20.54 -13.41
C ASP A 294 0.34 20.63 -12.60
N ALA A 295 0.37 20.02 -11.42
CA ALA A 295 -0.75 19.90 -10.50
C ALA A 295 -0.32 20.53 -9.17
N GLY A 296 -0.86 21.70 -8.85
CA GLY A 296 -0.31 22.59 -7.83
C GLY A 296 -1.39 23.31 -7.03
N ASN A 297 -1.99 22.62 -6.04
CA ASN A 297 -2.63 23.31 -4.91
C ASN A 297 -1.63 23.65 -3.78
N SER A 298 -0.36 23.26 -3.94
CA SER A 298 0.82 23.77 -3.21
C SER A 298 1.62 24.74 -4.06
N SER A 299 0.91 25.66 -4.72
CA SER A 299 1.39 27.03 -4.96
C SER A 299 2.69 27.22 -5.77
N ALA A 300 2.91 26.42 -6.83
CA ALA A 300 4.05 26.52 -7.77
C ALA A 300 3.68 27.22 -9.11
N PRO A 301 4.65 27.65 -9.95
CA PRO A 301 4.39 28.49 -11.12
C PRO A 301 4.05 27.72 -12.40
N TRP A 302 3.22 28.34 -13.24
CA TRP A 302 3.04 27.94 -14.65
C TRP A 302 4.22 28.39 -15.55
N GLU A 303 5.46 28.00 -15.22
CA GLU A 303 6.65 28.39 -15.98
C GLU A 303 6.85 27.58 -17.28
N ASP A 304 7.25 28.26 -18.36
CA ASP A 304 7.57 27.65 -19.67
C ASP A 304 9.01 27.07 -19.68
N GLY A 305 9.34 26.26 -18.65
CA GLY A 305 10.53 25.41 -18.54
C GLY A 305 11.85 26.08 -18.10
N SER A 306 12.11 26.17 -16.79
CA SER A 306 13.43 26.45 -16.23
C SER A 306 13.80 25.51 -15.05
N ASN A 307 15.10 25.30 -14.80
CA ASN A 307 15.63 24.34 -13.82
C ASN A 307 16.68 24.99 -12.89
N GLU A 308 16.28 25.80 -11.89
CA GLU A 308 17.19 26.22 -10.81
C GLU A 308 16.50 26.20 -9.42
N ASN A 309 17.20 25.67 -8.41
CA ASN A 309 16.67 25.56 -7.03
C ASN A 309 17.02 26.80 -6.20
N GLY A 310 16.06 27.29 -5.39
CA GLY A 310 16.26 28.35 -4.38
C GLY A 310 15.45 28.04 -3.11
N THR A 311 15.93 28.50 -1.94
CA THR A 311 15.42 28.04 -0.63
C THR A 311 15.15 29.16 0.37
N ALA A 312 14.02 29.10 1.06
CA ALA A 312 13.78 29.72 2.37
C ALA A 312 12.77 28.85 3.17
N ASP A 313 12.95 28.74 4.50
CA ASP A 313 12.17 27.81 5.33
C ASP A 313 10.72 28.25 5.58
N GLY A 314 9.77 27.36 5.26
CA GLY A 314 8.32 27.56 5.50
C GLY A 314 7.47 26.31 5.23
N ASN A 315 8.01 25.13 5.55
CA ASN A 315 7.71 23.85 4.89
C ASN A 315 7.93 23.90 3.37
N GLN A 316 9.06 23.34 2.91
CA GLN A 316 9.11 22.82 1.55
C GLN A 316 7.99 21.77 1.40
N PRO A 317 7.28 21.70 0.26
CA PRO A 317 6.46 20.53 -0.03
C PRO A 317 7.37 19.30 0.02
N ALA A 318 6.91 18.22 0.65
CA ALA A 318 7.71 17.03 0.88
C ALA A 318 8.38 16.53 -0.41
N GLU A 319 9.70 16.66 -0.53
CA GLU A 319 10.46 16.02 -1.60
C GLU A 319 10.17 14.52 -1.53
N TYR A 320 9.83 13.93 -2.68
CA TYR A 320 9.49 12.52 -2.74
C TYR A 320 10.36 11.78 -3.75
N HIS A 321 10.68 10.53 -3.43
CA HIS A 321 11.56 9.70 -4.22
C HIS A 321 10.80 8.50 -4.76
N LEU A 322 10.92 8.29 -6.07
CA LEU A 322 10.22 7.24 -6.80
C LEU A 322 11.12 5.99 -6.92
N PHE A 323 10.54 4.82 -6.69
CA PHE A 323 11.16 3.53 -6.99
C PHE A 323 10.19 2.65 -7.78
N PRO A 324 10.54 2.15 -8.98
CA PRO A 324 11.71 2.51 -9.78
C PRO A 324 11.77 4.02 -10.02
N ALA A 325 12.99 4.57 -10.07
CA ALA A 325 13.18 6.00 -10.36
C ALA A 325 12.57 6.35 -11.72
N ASP A 326 12.12 7.60 -11.88
CA ASP A 326 11.64 8.04 -13.18
C ASP A 326 12.72 7.89 -14.27
N LYS A 327 12.30 7.36 -15.43
CA LYS A 327 13.15 6.97 -16.57
C LYS A 327 14.15 5.84 -16.25
N ALA A 328 13.97 5.08 -15.16
CA ALA A 328 14.73 3.84 -14.91
C ALA A 328 14.51 2.84 -16.07
N THR A 329 15.56 2.10 -16.44
CA THR A 329 15.54 1.20 -17.61
C THR A 329 15.69 -0.29 -17.27
N ASP A 330 15.75 -0.58 -15.97
CA ASP A 330 16.11 -1.87 -15.37
C ASP A 330 15.18 -2.25 -14.20
N ALA A 331 13.90 -1.84 -14.24
CA ALA A 331 12.90 -2.29 -13.28
C ALA A 331 12.63 -3.82 -13.40
N PHE A 332 12.28 -4.48 -12.30
CA PHE A 332 11.81 -5.87 -12.40
C PHE A 332 10.38 -5.94 -12.95
N ALA A 333 10.03 -6.99 -13.69
CA ALA A 333 8.66 -7.21 -14.17
C ALA A 333 7.68 -7.60 -13.03
N ASP A 334 8.22 -7.98 -11.88
CA ASP A 334 7.49 -8.24 -10.64
C ASP A 334 7.86 -7.23 -9.53
N THR A 335 8.31 -6.03 -9.91
CA THR A 335 8.65 -4.96 -8.96
C THR A 335 7.42 -4.45 -8.20
N GLU A 336 7.64 -4.01 -6.97
CA GLU A 336 6.75 -3.04 -6.32
C GLU A 336 7.10 -1.63 -6.79
N LEU A 337 6.12 -0.73 -6.76
CA LEU A 337 6.32 0.71 -6.94
C LEU A 337 6.29 1.37 -5.56
N LYS A 338 7.10 2.40 -5.32
CA LYS A 338 7.20 3.08 -4.02
C LYS A 338 7.37 4.58 -4.22
N ILE A 339 6.75 5.35 -3.33
CA ILE A 339 6.93 6.79 -3.17
C ILE A 339 7.38 7.01 -1.71
N SER A 340 8.65 7.33 -1.52
CA SER A 340 9.21 7.72 -0.22
C SER A 340 9.05 9.22 -0.03
N PHE A 341 8.43 9.67 1.07
CA PHE A 341 8.24 11.11 1.34
C PHE A 341 9.22 11.62 2.41
N ASP A 342 9.87 12.75 2.16
CA ASP A 342 10.64 13.44 3.20
C ASP A 342 9.71 14.11 4.22
N GLY A 343 10.05 13.97 5.51
CA GLY A 343 9.28 14.55 6.61
C GLY A 343 8.13 13.65 7.09
N VAL A 344 6.89 14.01 6.75
CA VAL A 344 5.67 13.41 7.32
C VAL A 344 5.27 12.13 6.59
N ALA A 345 5.03 11.05 7.34
CA ALA A 345 4.55 9.79 6.79
C ALA A 345 3.17 9.94 6.08
N PRO A 346 2.99 9.37 4.88
CA PRO A 346 1.73 9.47 4.13
C PRO A 346 0.65 8.55 4.72
N GLU A 347 -0.63 8.91 4.55
CA GLU A 347 -1.76 8.02 4.86
C GLU A 347 -2.34 7.34 3.59
N LEU A 348 -3.14 6.29 3.79
CA LEU A 348 -3.88 5.63 2.71
C LEU A 348 -5.10 6.46 2.28
N GLY A 349 -5.13 6.91 1.03
CA GLY A 349 -6.28 7.62 0.47
C GLY A 349 -7.58 6.80 0.51
N THR A 350 -8.72 7.50 0.57
CA THR A 350 -10.07 6.92 0.70
C THR A 350 -10.89 7.01 -0.59
N SER A 351 -10.32 7.58 -1.66
CA SER A 351 -10.90 7.67 -3.00
C SER A 351 -9.79 7.91 -4.03
N GLY A 352 -10.15 8.09 -5.31
CA GLY A 352 -9.14 8.17 -6.38
C GLY A 352 -8.54 6.81 -6.73
N TYR A 353 -7.62 6.81 -7.69
CA TYR A 353 -7.06 5.59 -8.28
C TYR A 353 -5.55 5.69 -8.50
N ILE A 354 -4.92 4.52 -8.54
CA ILE A 354 -3.56 4.29 -9.03
C ILE A 354 -3.67 3.44 -10.29
N ARG A 355 -2.97 3.80 -11.36
CA ARG A 355 -3.06 3.13 -12.67
C ARG A 355 -1.69 2.99 -13.30
N ILE A 356 -1.47 1.86 -13.98
CA ILE A 356 -0.25 1.60 -14.73
C ILE A 356 -0.62 1.38 -16.21
N TYR A 357 0.07 2.08 -17.09
CA TYR A 357 -0.18 2.08 -18.53
C TYR A 357 1.06 1.68 -19.30
N ARG A 358 0.91 0.82 -20.31
CA ARG A 358 2.00 0.46 -21.22
C ARG A 358 2.27 1.60 -22.21
N MET A 359 3.52 2.00 -22.35
CA MET A 359 3.92 3.18 -23.12
C MET A 359 3.75 3.01 -24.64
N SER A 360 3.77 1.78 -25.17
CA SER A 360 3.71 1.52 -26.62
C SER A 360 2.33 1.67 -27.26
N ASP A 361 1.26 1.45 -26.49
CA ASP A 361 -0.13 1.43 -26.95
C ASP A 361 -1.11 2.09 -25.98
N HIS A 362 -0.58 2.71 -24.92
CA HIS A 362 -1.30 3.41 -23.85
C HIS A 362 -2.43 2.59 -23.19
N LYS A 363 -2.32 1.26 -23.29
CA LYS A 363 -3.24 0.33 -22.66
C LYS A 363 -3.00 0.32 -21.16
N MET A 364 -4.05 0.57 -20.38
CA MET A 364 -4.05 0.32 -18.94
C MET A 364 -3.80 -1.18 -18.70
N VAL A 365 -2.71 -1.51 -18.01
CA VAL A 365 -2.38 -2.90 -17.64
C VAL A 365 -2.87 -3.23 -16.23
N ASP A 366 -2.84 -2.25 -15.32
CA ASP A 366 -3.33 -2.40 -13.95
C ASP A 366 -4.04 -1.15 -13.41
N GLU A 367 -4.95 -1.36 -12.46
CA GLU A 367 -5.70 -0.32 -11.74
C GLU A 367 -5.96 -0.76 -10.30
N ILE A 368 -5.77 0.17 -9.35
CA ILE A 368 -6.12 0.05 -7.94
C ILE A 368 -7.06 1.20 -7.59
N ASN A 369 -8.25 0.86 -7.09
CA ASN A 369 -9.26 1.81 -6.64
C ASN A 369 -9.09 2.05 -5.13
N MET A 370 -8.73 3.28 -4.75
CA MET A 370 -8.52 3.63 -3.33
C MET A 370 -9.83 3.94 -2.59
N GLY A 371 -10.99 3.85 -3.25
CA GLY A 371 -12.30 3.71 -2.61
C GLY A 371 -12.66 2.27 -2.20
N GLU A 372 -11.93 1.26 -2.70
CA GLU A 372 -12.13 -0.15 -2.33
C GLU A 372 -11.25 -0.56 -1.13
N ARG A 373 -11.56 -1.70 -0.51
CA ARG A 373 -10.76 -2.34 0.55
C ARG A 373 -10.90 -3.86 0.47
N ARG A 374 -10.04 -4.59 1.18
CA ARG A 374 -10.18 -6.05 1.41
C ARG A 374 -11.54 -6.36 2.04
N VAL A 375 -12.24 -7.39 1.55
CA VAL A 375 -13.53 -7.86 2.10
C VAL A 375 -13.55 -9.38 2.18
N SER A 376 -14.07 -9.96 3.26
CA SER A 376 -14.10 -11.42 3.46
C SER A 376 -14.73 -12.14 2.26
N ILE A 377 -14.03 -13.13 1.72
CA ILE A 377 -14.48 -13.88 0.52
C ILE A 377 -15.53 -14.91 0.94
N GLU A 378 -16.75 -14.75 0.43
CA GLU A 378 -17.78 -15.79 0.41
C GLU A 378 -17.79 -16.47 -0.96
N ASP A 379 -17.41 -17.75 -0.99
CA ASP A 379 -17.33 -18.60 -2.17
C ASP A 379 -18.60 -18.51 -3.06
N GLY A 380 -18.42 -18.15 -4.33
CA GLY A 380 -19.51 -18.04 -5.30
C GLY A 380 -20.43 -16.83 -5.11
N LYS A 381 -20.09 -15.88 -4.22
CA LYS A 381 -20.86 -14.64 -3.99
C LYS A 381 -20.03 -13.38 -4.10
N THR A 382 -18.84 -13.35 -3.48
CA THR A 382 -17.98 -12.17 -3.48
C THR A 382 -17.52 -11.88 -4.92
N LEU A 383 -17.55 -10.60 -5.31
CA LEU A 383 -17.04 -10.16 -6.59
C LEU A 383 -15.58 -9.72 -6.46
N LEU A 384 -14.77 -10.03 -7.47
CA LEU A 384 -13.39 -9.61 -7.58
C LEU A 384 -13.32 -8.08 -7.60
N ASN A 385 -12.46 -7.50 -6.75
CA ASN A 385 -12.18 -6.08 -6.69
C ASN A 385 -10.65 -5.83 -6.75
N THR A 386 -10.22 -4.57 -6.80
CA THR A 386 -8.80 -4.19 -6.94
C THR A 386 -7.96 -4.33 -5.66
N TRP A 387 -8.55 -4.90 -4.61
CA TRP A 387 -7.86 -5.32 -3.37
C TRP A 387 -7.78 -6.85 -3.26
N MET A 388 -8.05 -7.56 -4.36
CA MET A 388 -7.88 -9.00 -4.52
C MET A 388 -6.94 -9.30 -5.68
N ASP A 389 -5.94 -10.15 -5.43
CA ASP A 389 -5.00 -10.64 -6.44
C ASP A 389 -5.32 -12.09 -6.84
N ILE A 390 -4.88 -12.48 -8.03
CA ILE A 390 -5.05 -13.82 -8.60
C ILE A 390 -3.65 -14.42 -8.82
N ILE A 391 -3.14 -15.14 -7.82
CA ILE A 391 -1.73 -15.57 -7.81
C ILE A 391 -1.54 -17.01 -8.32
N GLY A 392 -0.40 -17.24 -8.97
CA GLY A 392 0.09 -18.56 -9.37
C GLY A 392 -0.18 -18.94 -10.83
N VAL A 393 0.86 -19.42 -11.51
CA VAL A 393 0.79 -20.03 -12.84
C VAL A 393 0.96 -21.53 -12.77
N THR A 394 0.00 -22.26 -13.33
CA THR A 394 0.10 -23.70 -13.58
C THR A 394 0.89 -23.99 -14.87
N PRO A 395 1.84 -24.94 -14.88
CA PRO A 395 2.56 -25.32 -16.09
C PRO A 395 1.66 -25.78 -17.25
N LYS A 396 2.16 -25.64 -18.48
CA LYS A 396 1.44 -25.87 -19.75
C LYS A 396 0.80 -27.26 -19.91
N SER A 397 1.22 -28.26 -19.13
CA SER A 397 0.69 -29.63 -19.09
C SER A 397 -0.41 -29.86 -18.05
N SER A 398 -0.68 -28.87 -17.19
CA SER A 398 -1.50 -28.99 -15.98
C SER A 398 -2.86 -28.30 -16.14
N SER A 399 -3.85 -28.68 -15.32
CA SER A 399 -5.15 -28.00 -15.28
C SER A 399 -5.02 -26.62 -14.64
N VAL A 400 -5.58 -25.59 -15.28
CA VAL A 400 -5.61 -24.20 -14.76
C VAL A 400 -6.19 -24.16 -13.35
N SER A 401 -5.43 -23.57 -12.42
CA SER A 401 -5.77 -23.47 -11.01
C SER A 401 -4.95 -22.31 -10.41
N ARG A 402 -5.64 -21.22 -10.02
CA ARG A 402 -5.07 -19.96 -9.50
C ARG A 402 -5.69 -19.58 -8.18
N ARG A 403 -4.92 -18.95 -7.30
CA ARG A 403 -5.32 -18.67 -5.92
C ARG A 403 -5.81 -17.21 -5.81
N VAL A 404 -7.11 -17.00 -5.60
CA VAL A 404 -7.70 -15.65 -5.42
C VAL A 404 -7.62 -15.24 -3.96
N VAL A 405 -6.98 -14.11 -3.66
CA VAL A 405 -6.74 -13.64 -2.28
C VAL A 405 -6.89 -12.13 -2.15
N ASN A 406 -7.58 -11.69 -1.08
CA ASN A 406 -7.43 -10.33 -0.57
C ASN A 406 -5.97 -10.07 -0.20
N TYR A 407 -5.41 -8.95 -0.66
CA TYR A 407 -4.03 -8.55 -0.41
C TYR A 407 -3.94 -7.03 -0.13
N TYR A 408 -2.72 -6.53 0.06
CA TYR A 408 -2.42 -5.11 0.13
C TYR A 408 -1.90 -4.65 -1.25
N PRO A 409 -2.78 -4.15 -2.15
CA PRO A 409 -2.33 -3.43 -3.35
C PRO A 409 -1.57 -2.15 -2.98
N VAL A 410 -1.85 -1.59 -1.80
CA VAL A 410 -1.17 -0.43 -1.23
C VAL A 410 -0.97 -0.65 0.26
N ARG A 411 0.19 -0.22 0.77
CA ARG A 411 0.55 -0.18 2.20
C ARG A 411 1.46 1.01 2.48
N VAL A 412 1.50 1.45 3.74
CA VAL A 412 2.44 2.47 4.22
C VAL A 412 3.42 1.79 5.18
N GLU A 413 4.72 2.01 4.96
CA GLU A 413 5.81 1.51 5.79
C GLU A 413 6.73 2.69 6.15
N GLU A 414 6.64 3.18 7.39
CA GLU A 414 7.26 4.45 7.81
C GLU A 414 6.87 5.60 6.88
N ASN A 415 7.79 6.15 6.09
CA ASN A 415 7.53 7.22 5.12
C ASN A 415 7.27 6.72 3.68
N ASP A 416 7.31 5.40 3.45
CA ASP A 416 7.11 4.80 2.14
C ASP A 416 5.64 4.47 1.87
N PHE A 417 5.06 5.11 0.86
CA PHE A 417 3.82 4.64 0.25
C PHE A 417 4.15 3.58 -0.80
N ILE A 418 3.90 2.31 -0.48
CA ILE A 418 4.27 1.17 -1.32
C ILE A 418 3.04 0.61 -2.03
N ILE A 419 3.14 0.51 -3.34
CA ILE A 419 2.12 0.01 -4.27
C ILE A 419 2.63 -1.32 -4.82
N LYS A 420 1.86 -2.39 -4.61
CA LYS A 420 2.12 -3.71 -5.18
C LYS A 420 1.14 -3.93 -6.33
N PRO A 421 1.59 -3.92 -7.61
CA PRO A 421 0.75 -4.30 -8.73
C PRO A 421 0.22 -5.73 -8.56
N HIS A 422 -0.93 -6.04 -9.18
CA HIS A 422 -1.43 -7.41 -9.21
C HIS A 422 -0.45 -8.34 -9.97
N GLN A 423 -0.52 -9.65 -9.75
CA GLN A 423 0.43 -10.57 -10.35
C GLN A 423 0.37 -10.61 -11.89
N GLN A 424 1.56 -10.66 -12.51
CA GLN A 424 1.80 -10.69 -13.97
C GLN A 424 1.25 -9.48 -14.75
N ARG A 425 1.21 -8.28 -14.13
CA ARG A 425 0.73 -7.06 -14.79
C ARG A 425 1.73 -6.34 -15.69
N LEU A 426 3.03 -6.56 -15.46
CA LEU A 426 4.10 -5.97 -16.27
C LEU A 426 4.75 -7.05 -17.15
N ASP A 427 4.82 -6.78 -18.45
CA ASP A 427 5.59 -7.54 -19.44
C ASP A 427 7.09 -7.26 -19.23
N PHE A 428 7.96 -8.18 -19.68
CA PHE A 428 9.41 -7.94 -19.76
C PHE A 428 9.77 -7.02 -20.95
N ASP A 429 10.95 -6.38 -20.90
CA ASP A 429 11.49 -5.47 -21.93
C ASP A 429 10.53 -4.33 -22.35
N THR A 430 9.62 -3.92 -21.46
CA THR A 430 8.47 -3.08 -21.80
C THR A 430 8.45 -1.79 -20.99
N GLU A 431 8.12 -0.69 -21.67
CA GLU A 431 8.05 0.66 -21.10
C GLU A 431 6.65 0.93 -20.53
N TYR A 432 6.60 1.61 -19.39
CA TYR A 432 5.40 1.93 -18.61
C TYR A 432 5.42 3.37 -18.11
N TYR A 433 4.23 3.90 -17.85
CA TYR A 433 4.03 5.11 -17.05
C TYR A 433 2.94 4.90 -15.99
N VAL A 434 3.05 5.64 -14.90
CA VAL A 434 2.17 5.53 -13.73
C VAL A 434 1.33 6.81 -13.60
N VAL A 435 0.05 6.64 -13.25
CA VAL A 435 -0.86 7.75 -12.93
C VAL A 435 -1.47 7.49 -11.54
N ILE A 436 -1.49 8.51 -10.68
CA ILE A 436 -1.99 8.44 -9.31
C ILE A 436 -2.81 9.70 -9.06
N ASP A 437 -4.10 9.54 -8.78
CA ASP A 437 -4.95 10.66 -8.38
C ASP A 437 -4.49 11.22 -7.02
N ARG A 438 -4.50 12.55 -6.81
CA ARG A 438 -4.14 13.17 -5.52
C ARG A 438 -4.84 12.49 -4.34
N GLU A 439 -6.13 12.22 -4.48
CA GLU A 439 -6.98 11.64 -3.43
C GLU A 439 -6.59 10.20 -3.02
N ALA A 440 -5.73 9.53 -3.79
CA ALA A 440 -5.22 8.18 -3.52
C ALA A 440 -4.17 8.13 -2.38
N ILE A 441 -3.54 9.26 -2.05
CA ILE A 441 -2.56 9.38 -0.96
C ILE A 441 -3.00 10.47 0.02
N GLY A 442 -3.08 10.14 1.30
CA GLY A 442 -3.33 11.12 2.37
C GLY A 442 -2.04 11.86 2.72
N GLN A 443 -1.67 12.85 1.91
CA GLN A 443 -0.50 13.72 2.12
C GLN A 443 -0.83 15.13 1.60
N GLU A 444 -0.67 16.18 2.41
CA GLU A 444 -1.15 17.52 2.03
C GLU A 444 -0.45 18.04 0.76
N ASP A 445 0.87 17.89 0.70
CA ASP A 445 1.70 18.42 -0.39
C ASP A 445 1.87 17.46 -1.57
N PHE A 446 1.26 16.26 -1.55
CA PHE A 446 1.30 15.35 -2.70
C PHE A 446 0.31 15.81 -3.79
N PRO A 447 0.78 16.17 -5.00
CA PRO A 447 -0.10 16.73 -6.03
C PRO A 447 -0.91 15.69 -6.81
N GLY A 448 -0.58 14.40 -6.67
CA GLY A 448 -0.89 13.37 -7.67
C GLY A 448 0.28 13.17 -8.63
N ILE A 449 0.23 12.11 -9.44
CA ILE A 449 1.16 11.88 -10.55
C ILE A 449 0.31 11.74 -11.81
N TYR A 450 0.50 12.60 -12.79
CA TYR A 450 -0.34 12.68 -13.98
C TYR A 450 0.48 12.68 -15.27
N GLY A 451 -0.20 12.51 -16.40
CA GLY A 451 0.43 12.47 -17.71
C GLY A 451 1.46 11.33 -17.80
N ARG A 452 2.73 11.71 -17.89
CA ARG A 452 3.90 10.81 -17.94
C ARG A 452 5.02 11.27 -17.02
N ALA A 453 4.67 11.90 -15.89
CA ALA A 453 5.63 12.40 -14.90
C ALA A 453 6.43 11.28 -14.21
N TRP A 454 5.90 10.05 -14.18
CA TRP A 454 6.63 8.85 -13.75
C TRP A 454 6.61 7.80 -14.86
N THR A 455 7.80 7.49 -15.38
CA THR A 455 8.05 6.46 -16.40
C THR A 455 9.08 5.45 -15.91
N PHE A 456 9.01 4.20 -16.37
CA PHE A 456 10.09 3.22 -16.21
C PHE A 456 10.03 2.14 -17.30
N LYS A 457 11.11 1.37 -17.48
CA LYS A 457 11.15 0.19 -18.33
C LYS A 457 11.54 -1.06 -17.54
N THR A 458 10.88 -2.17 -17.81
CA THR A 458 11.22 -3.48 -17.25
C THR A 458 12.42 -4.12 -17.95
N LYS A 459 13.24 -4.89 -17.21
CA LYS A 459 14.33 -5.70 -17.74
C LYS A 459 13.82 -6.69 -18.81
N PRO A 460 14.67 -7.10 -19.77
CA PRO A 460 14.41 -8.27 -20.60
C PRO A 460 14.24 -9.56 -19.79
N ALA A 461 13.52 -10.53 -20.35
CA ALA A 461 13.23 -11.81 -19.68
C ALA A 461 14.52 -12.57 -19.30
N PRO A 462 14.69 -13.00 -18.04
CA PRO A 462 15.95 -13.54 -17.55
C PRO A 462 16.30 -14.87 -18.23
N GLN A 463 17.52 -14.97 -18.73
CA GLN A 463 18.05 -16.20 -19.33
C GLN A 463 18.62 -17.09 -18.22
N ILE A 464 17.82 -18.06 -17.78
CA ILE A 464 18.15 -18.95 -16.66
C ILE A 464 18.55 -20.31 -17.23
N ASP A 465 19.86 -20.54 -17.31
CA ASP A 465 20.47 -21.72 -17.91
C ASP A 465 21.17 -22.64 -16.88
N GLY A 466 21.59 -23.81 -17.34
CA GLY A 466 22.43 -24.75 -16.59
C GLY A 466 21.65 -25.89 -15.90
N PRO A 467 22.36 -26.81 -15.23
CA PRO A 467 21.78 -28.07 -14.76
C PRO A 467 20.77 -27.94 -13.60
N GLU A 468 20.79 -26.80 -12.89
CA GLU A 468 19.98 -26.58 -11.67
C GLU A 468 19.10 -25.31 -11.75
N TYR A 469 19.04 -24.63 -12.89
CA TYR A 469 18.27 -23.38 -13.11
C TYR A 469 18.36 -22.43 -11.90
N ASN A 470 19.55 -21.89 -11.63
CA ASN A 470 19.79 -21.03 -10.47
C ASN A 470 19.12 -19.66 -10.69
N VAL A 471 18.11 -19.35 -9.89
CA VAL A 471 17.37 -18.08 -9.90
C VAL A 471 17.78 -17.24 -8.69
N ARG A 472 17.98 -15.94 -8.89
CA ARG A 472 18.17 -14.97 -7.80
C ARG A 472 16.96 -14.07 -7.65
N ILE A 473 16.51 -13.91 -6.42
CA ILE A 473 15.42 -13.03 -6.00
C ILE A 473 16.01 -12.05 -4.99
N SER A 474 15.77 -10.74 -5.17
CA SER A 474 16.35 -9.71 -4.32
C SER A 474 15.57 -8.40 -4.38
N HIS A 475 15.40 -7.74 -3.24
CA HIS A 475 14.88 -6.37 -3.19
C HIS A 475 15.97 -5.29 -3.36
N THR A 476 17.25 -5.65 -3.30
CA THR A 476 18.37 -4.68 -3.29
C THR A 476 19.41 -4.89 -4.38
N ASP A 477 19.59 -6.12 -4.90
CA ASP A 477 20.53 -6.38 -6.00
C ASP A 477 19.84 -6.22 -7.37
N ALA A 478 20.15 -5.12 -8.06
CA ALA A 478 19.68 -4.86 -9.42
C ALA A 478 20.12 -5.93 -10.45
N ALA A 479 21.12 -6.76 -10.15
CA ALA A 479 21.52 -7.92 -10.97
C ALA A 479 20.78 -9.23 -10.64
N ALA A 480 19.81 -9.22 -9.71
CA ALA A 480 18.90 -10.35 -9.52
C ALA A 480 17.91 -10.51 -10.69
N HIS A 481 17.28 -11.68 -10.78
CA HIS A 481 16.35 -12.01 -11.88
C HIS A 481 14.91 -11.55 -11.58
N PHE A 482 14.50 -11.58 -10.30
CA PHE A 482 13.16 -11.26 -9.83
C PHE A 482 13.21 -10.43 -8.55
N TYR A 483 12.14 -9.66 -8.30
CA TYR A 483 11.92 -8.96 -7.04
C TYR A 483 11.16 -9.83 -6.02
N THR A 484 10.37 -10.82 -6.49
CA THR A 484 9.50 -11.68 -5.68
C THR A 484 9.75 -13.17 -5.91
N LEU A 485 9.43 -13.99 -4.91
CA LEU A 485 9.48 -15.45 -5.02
C LEU A 485 8.33 -15.99 -5.88
N GLN A 486 7.14 -15.40 -5.82
CA GLN A 486 6.02 -15.82 -6.68
C GLN A 486 6.30 -15.56 -8.17
N GLY A 487 6.91 -14.41 -8.53
CA GLY A 487 7.32 -14.10 -9.89
C GLY A 487 8.32 -15.14 -10.45
N ALA A 488 9.28 -15.56 -9.63
CA ALA A 488 10.21 -16.64 -9.97
C ALA A 488 9.51 -18.01 -10.15
N ILE A 489 8.57 -18.36 -9.26
CA ILE A 489 7.77 -19.60 -9.35
C ILE A 489 6.95 -19.62 -10.65
N ASP A 490 6.29 -18.50 -10.98
CA ASP A 490 5.39 -18.38 -12.12
C ASP A 490 6.16 -18.35 -13.45
N PHE A 491 7.30 -17.66 -13.51
CA PHE A 491 8.18 -17.71 -14.68
C PHE A 491 8.69 -19.14 -14.96
N CYS A 492 9.14 -19.85 -13.92
CA CYS A 492 9.61 -21.23 -14.06
C CYS A 492 8.50 -22.20 -14.48
N ALA A 493 7.24 -21.97 -14.07
CA ALA A 493 6.10 -22.78 -14.49
C ALA A 493 5.90 -22.81 -16.02
N VAL A 494 6.25 -21.70 -16.68
CA VAL A 494 6.03 -21.48 -18.13
C VAL A 494 7.27 -21.85 -18.95
N ASN A 495 8.46 -21.63 -18.42
CA ASN A 495 9.71 -21.58 -19.19
C ASN A 495 10.74 -22.68 -18.85
N VAL A 496 10.60 -23.38 -17.72
CA VAL A 496 11.51 -24.47 -17.31
C VAL A 496 10.76 -25.81 -17.33
N ASP A 497 11.46 -26.91 -17.64
CA ASP A 497 10.84 -28.24 -17.59
C ASP A 497 10.29 -28.56 -16.18
N LEU A 498 9.12 -29.21 -16.15
CA LEU A 498 8.40 -29.61 -14.94
C LEU A 498 9.31 -30.29 -13.89
N ASN A 499 10.20 -31.17 -14.36
CA ASN A 499 11.03 -32.04 -13.53
C ASN A 499 12.51 -31.64 -13.52
N ALA A 500 12.95 -30.64 -14.29
CA ALA A 500 14.29 -30.09 -14.15
C ALA A 500 14.50 -29.53 -12.73
N GLN A 501 15.72 -29.69 -12.19
CA GLN A 501 16.08 -29.10 -10.90
C GLN A 501 16.08 -27.58 -10.99
N LYS A 502 15.49 -26.91 -9.99
CA LYS A 502 15.37 -25.44 -9.92
C LYS A 502 15.87 -24.97 -8.55
N VAL A 503 16.75 -23.98 -8.50
CA VAL A 503 17.34 -23.48 -7.24
C VAL A 503 17.08 -21.98 -7.11
N PHE A 504 16.11 -21.62 -6.29
CA PHE A 504 15.71 -20.24 -6.02
C PHE A 504 16.46 -19.73 -4.79
N ARG A 505 17.27 -18.68 -4.97
CA ARG A 505 18.07 -18.06 -3.92
C ARG A 505 17.50 -16.69 -3.61
N LEU A 506 17.14 -16.47 -2.35
CA LEU A 506 16.68 -15.19 -1.84
C LEU A 506 17.87 -14.52 -1.14
N ASP A 507 18.17 -13.28 -1.52
CA ASP A 507 19.06 -12.43 -0.72
C ASP A 507 18.34 -11.98 0.57
N ASP A 508 19.05 -11.49 1.58
CA ASP A 508 18.49 -11.14 2.89
C ASP A 508 17.38 -10.08 2.80
N GLY A 509 16.28 -10.28 3.53
CA GLY A 509 15.12 -9.39 3.50
C GLY A 509 13.79 -10.02 3.96
N ILE A 510 12.76 -9.17 4.03
CA ILE A 510 11.38 -9.54 4.28
C ILE A 510 10.61 -9.56 2.96
N TYR A 511 10.20 -10.74 2.54
CA TYR A 511 9.43 -10.98 1.31
C TYR A 511 7.94 -11.00 1.66
N GLN A 512 7.29 -9.84 1.54
CA GLN A 512 5.87 -9.69 1.91
C GLN A 512 4.94 -10.16 0.78
N GLU A 513 4.78 -11.48 0.70
CA GLU A 513 4.01 -12.15 -0.34
C GLU A 513 3.33 -13.44 0.16
N MET A 514 2.18 -13.76 -0.43
CA MET A 514 1.56 -15.08 -0.33
C MET A 514 2.05 -15.94 -1.49
N ILE A 515 2.37 -17.20 -1.24
CA ILE A 515 2.91 -18.12 -2.24
C ILE A 515 1.87 -19.17 -2.65
N TYR A 516 1.79 -19.46 -3.95
CA TYR A 516 1.11 -20.60 -4.53
C TYR A 516 2.06 -21.38 -5.46
N LEU A 517 2.56 -22.52 -4.98
CA LEU A 517 3.41 -23.43 -5.74
C LEU A 517 2.60 -24.68 -6.11
N ARG A 518 2.15 -24.75 -7.36
CA ARG A 518 1.27 -25.82 -7.85
C ARG A 518 1.83 -26.56 -9.06
N ASP A 519 1.67 -27.89 -9.04
CA ASP A 519 1.97 -28.80 -10.16
C ASP A 519 3.37 -28.57 -10.77
N GLN A 520 4.38 -28.29 -9.92
CA GLN A 520 5.79 -28.09 -10.28
C GLN A 520 6.71 -28.96 -9.41
N SER A 521 7.85 -29.45 -9.93
CA SER A 521 8.71 -30.39 -9.20
C SER A 521 10.19 -30.00 -9.18
N ASN A 522 10.94 -30.64 -8.25
CA ASN A 522 12.38 -30.52 -8.04
C ASN A 522 12.87 -29.07 -7.77
N ILE A 523 12.13 -28.34 -6.93
CA ILE A 523 12.43 -26.95 -6.53
C ILE A 523 13.13 -26.92 -5.17
N THR A 524 14.21 -26.15 -5.04
CA THR A 524 14.81 -25.78 -3.76
C THR A 524 14.80 -24.26 -3.59
N ILE A 525 14.14 -23.76 -2.55
CA ILE A 525 14.03 -22.35 -2.18
C ILE A 525 14.92 -22.10 -0.97
N LYS A 526 15.81 -21.11 -0.98
CA LYS A 526 16.72 -20.90 0.15
C LYS A 526 17.24 -19.48 0.34
N GLY A 527 17.44 -19.14 1.62
CA GLY A 527 18.24 -18.00 2.07
C GLY A 527 19.70 -18.39 2.31
N ASN A 528 20.37 -17.60 3.17
CA ASN A 528 21.81 -17.68 3.39
C ASN A 528 22.24 -18.95 4.19
N PRO A 529 23.30 -19.67 3.79
CA PRO A 529 23.66 -20.95 4.43
C PRO A 529 23.93 -20.86 5.94
N GLY A 530 23.09 -21.52 6.73
CA GLY A 530 23.18 -21.59 8.19
C GLY A 530 22.35 -20.54 8.94
N ASP A 531 21.97 -19.43 8.30
CA ASP A 531 21.11 -18.40 8.90
C ASP A 531 19.65 -18.62 8.47
N ASN A 532 18.75 -18.82 9.42
CA ASN A 532 17.33 -19.04 9.16
C ASN A 532 16.44 -17.85 9.55
N THR A 533 17.07 -16.72 9.88
CA THR A 533 16.43 -15.47 10.32
C THR A 533 16.59 -14.30 9.33
N ALA A 534 17.65 -14.29 8.52
CA ALA A 534 17.94 -13.19 7.59
C ALA A 534 17.00 -13.12 6.36
N VAL A 535 16.30 -14.20 6.03
CA VAL A 535 15.25 -14.25 5.00
C VAL A 535 13.94 -14.66 5.65
N ASN A 536 12.89 -13.85 5.51
CA ASN A 536 11.54 -14.14 5.98
C ASN A 536 10.51 -14.01 4.85
N VAL A 537 9.81 -15.10 4.50
CA VAL A 537 8.66 -15.07 3.61
C VAL A 537 7.40 -14.93 4.47
N GLN A 538 6.77 -13.76 4.45
CA GLN A 538 5.72 -13.42 5.41
C GLN A 538 4.45 -12.82 4.79
N TYR A 539 3.31 -13.01 5.47
CA TYR A 539 2.09 -12.23 5.21
C TYR A 539 1.15 -12.18 6.43
N ASP A 540 0.30 -11.16 6.54
CA ASP A 540 -0.69 -11.00 7.63
C ASP A 540 -2.04 -11.71 7.39
N ASN A 541 -2.01 -12.89 6.76
CA ASN A 541 -3.20 -13.57 6.26
C ASN A 541 -3.99 -14.28 7.38
N SER A 542 -5.32 -14.27 7.33
CA SER A 542 -6.16 -14.94 8.35
C SER A 542 -7.47 -15.47 7.78
N ASN A 543 -8.14 -16.32 8.56
CA ASN A 543 -9.45 -16.87 8.19
C ASN A 543 -10.55 -15.80 7.98
N ASP A 544 -10.40 -14.61 8.56
CA ASP A 544 -11.38 -13.52 8.39
C ASP A 544 -11.15 -12.74 7.09
N ILE A 545 -9.93 -12.81 6.54
CA ILE A 545 -9.51 -12.12 5.32
C ILE A 545 -9.63 -13.04 4.10
N ASN A 546 -9.03 -14.24 4.16
CA ASN A 546 -9.07 -15.25 3.09
C ASN A 546 -9.52 -16.59 3.68
N GLY A 547 -10.84 -16.75 3.87
CA GLY A 547 -11.42 -17.84 4.66
C GLY A 547 -11.05 -19.26 4.23
N GLY A 548 -10.97 -20.15 5.22
CA GLY A 548 -10.70 -21.57 5.04
C GLY A 548 -9.23 -21.92 4.74
N ILE A 549 -8.98 -23.22 4.50
CA ILE A 549 -7.68 -23.70 4.01
C ILE A 549 -7.45 -23.33 2.53
N GLY A 550 -8.54 -23.23 1.77
CA GLY A 550 -8.57 -22.79 0.37
C GLY A 550 -7.74 -23.63 -0.61
N GLY A 551 -7.58 -23.09 -1.80
CA GLY A 551 -6.79 -23.69 -2.88
C GLY A 551 -6.94 -22.91 -4.18
N GLY A 552 -6.26 -23.37 -5.23
CA GLY A 552 -6.35 -22.76 -6.55
C GLY A 552 -7.63 -23.16 -7.29
N THR A 553 -8.35 -22.18 -7.82
CA THR A 553 -9.60 -22.35 -8.57
C THR A 553 -9.40 -22.05 -10.07
N ASN A 554 -10.32 -22.51 -10.93
CA ASN A 554 -10.22 -22.24 -12.36
C ASN A 554 -10.81 -20.86 -12.70
N ILE A 555 -9.96 -19.84 -12.61
CA ILE A 555 -10.23 -18.44 -12.97
C ILE A 555 -9.11 -17.95 -13.92
N ASP A 556 -9.43 -16.99 -14.79
CA ASP A 556 -8.41 -16.36 -15.65
C ASP A 556 -7.46 -15.46 -14.85
N GLN A 557 -6.22 -15.28 -15.32
CA GLN A 557 -5.23 -14.39 -14.68
C GLN A 557 -5.69 -12.93 -14.66
N PHE A 558 -6.37 -12.52 -15.73
CA PHE A 558 -6.79 -11.15 -15.98
C PHE A 558 -8.32 -11.04 -15.98
N ALA A 559 -8.98 -11.85 -15.15
CA ALA A 559 -10.42 -11.78 -14.95
C ALA A 559 -10.81 -10.35 -14.51
N PRO A 560 -11.84 -9.73 -15.12
CA PRO A 560 -12.19 -8.35 -14.83
C PRO A 560 -12.80 -8.20 -13.43
N VAL A 561 -12.61 -7.01 -12.84
CA VAL A 561 -13.35 -6.56 -11.65
C VAL A 561 -14.85 -6.78 -11.86
N GLY A 562 -15.55 -7.24 -10.82
CA GLY A 562 -16.94 -7.69 -10.91
C GLY A 562 -17.13 -9.18 -11.27
N THR A 563 -16.06 -9.92 -11.61
CA THR A 563 -16.13 -11.38 -11.77
C THR A 563 -16.45 -12.06 -10.43
N ILE A 564 -17.39 -12.99 -10.39
CA ILE A 564 -17.68 -13.78 -9.17
C ILE A 564 -16.46 -14.64 -8.81
N VAL A 565 -15.94 -14.48 -7.59
CA VAL A 565 -14.87 -15.31 -7.04
C VAL A 565 -15.42 -16.72 -6.77
N PRO A 566 -14.95 -17.78 -7.46
CA PRO A 566 -15.55 -19.10 -7.32
C PRO A 566 -15.30 -19.72 -5.93
N SER A 567 -14.13 -19.46 -5.35
CA SER A 567 -13.72 -19.92 -4.02
C SER A 567 -12.54 -19.11 -3.49
N SER A 568 -12.48 -18.92 -2.17
CA SER A 568 -11.34 -18.35 -1.44
C SER A 568 -10.04 -19.13 -1.69
N GLY A 569 -8.95 -18.40 -1.94
CA GLY A 569 -7.59 -18.94 -2.01
C GLY A 569 -7.00 -19.35 -0.66
N GLY A 570 -7.72 -19.14 0.46
CA GLY A 570 -7.35 -19.62 1.79
C GLY A 570 -6.31 -18.77 2.54
N ARG A 571 -6.21 -19.02 3.84
CA ARG A 571 -5.52 -18.17 4.83
C ARG A 571 -4.02 -18.42 5.02
N SER A 572 -3.45 -19.42 4.35
CA SER A 572 -2.03 -19.76 4.53
C SER A 572 -1.11 -18.76 3.84
N VAL A 573 0.10 -18.51 4.35
CA VAL A 573 1.09 -17.71 3.61
C VAL A 573 1.63 -18.52 2.42
N VAL A 574 2.23 -19.68 2.67
CA VAL A 574 2.77 -20.57 1.65
C VAL A 574 1.89 -21.80 1.45
N ILE A 575 1.37 -22.01 0.22
CA ILE A 575 0.64 -23.23 -0.15
C ILE A 575 1.44 -24.01 -1.20
N LEU A 576 1.73 -25.29 -0.89
CA LEU A 576 2.29 -26.28 -1.82
C LEU A 576 1.16 -27.24 -2.23
N GLN A 577 0.82 -27.34 -3.52
CA GLN A 577 -0.36 -28.11 -3.94
C GLN A 577 -0.20 -28.94 -5.23
N GLY A 578 -1.05 -29.96 -5.36
CA GLY A 578 -1.20 -30.75 -6.58
C GLY A 578 -0.12 -31.82 -6.74
N ASN A 579 0.28 -32.09 -7.98
CA ASN A 579 1.22 -33.15 -8.33
C ASN A 579 2.69 -32.80 -8.03
N SER A 580 2.95 -31.61 -7.45
CA SER A 580 4.28 -31.12 -7.09
C SER A 580 5.03 -32.14 -6.24
N GLU A 581 6.32 -32.32 -6.53
CA GLU A 581 7.17 -33.34 -5.93
C GLU A 581 8.56 -32.77 -5.68
N HIS A 582 9.21 -33.19 -4.59
CA HIS A 582 10.54 -32.73 -4.22
C HIS A 582 10.65 -31.20 -4.08
N ILE A 583 9.79 -30.62 -3.24
CA ILE A 583 9.83 -29.19 -2.89
C ILE A 583 10.62 -28.99 -1.59
N ARG A 584 11.76 -28.31 -1.65
CA ARG A 584 12.66 -28.10 -0.51
C ARG A 584 12.79 -26.63 -0.13
N PHE A 585 12.78 -26.34 1.17
CA PHE A 585 13.17 -25.05 1.73
C PHE A 585 14.45 -25.23 2.58
N GLU A 586 15.40 -24.30 2.48
CA GLU A 586 16.63 -24.28 3.30
C GLU A 586 16.89 -22.89 3.88
N ASN A 587 17.25 -22.81 5.17
CA ASN A 587 17.79 -21.59 5.81
C ASN A 587 16.92 -20.33 5.59
N LEU A 588 15.67 -20.36 6.05
CA LEU A 588 14.75 -19.21 6.00
C LEU A 588 13.61 -19.34 7.03
N THR A 589 12.92 -18.23 7.26
CA THR A 589 11.63 -18.18 7.98
C THR A 589 10.46 -18.18 7.01
N ILE A 590 9.40 -18.91 7.35
CA ILE A 590 8.05 -18.74 6.81
C ILE A 590 7.15 -18.30 7.96
N GLU A 591 6.58 -17.11 7.87
CA GLU A 591 5.81 -16.49 8.95
C GLU A 591 4.41 -16.08 8.52
N ASN A 592 3.40 -16.39 9.33
CA ASN A 592 2.15 -15.65 9.28
C ASN A 592 2.14 -14.54 10.34
N ALA A 593 2.37 -13.32 9.84
CA ALA A 593 2.54 -12.12 10.65
C ALA A 593 1.25 -11.74 11.40
N TYR A 594 0.08 -12.22 10.96
CA TYR A 594 -1.19 -11.97 11.67
C TYR A 594 -1.11 -12.50 13.11
N GLY A 595 -0.69 -13.75 13.25
CA GLY A 595 -0.47 -14.37 14.54
C GLY A 595 0.82 -13.90 15.20
N TRP A 596 1.96 -14.02 14.50
CA TRP A 596 3.28 -13.87 15.12
C TRP A 596 3.66 -12.41 15.39
N THR A 597 4.05 -11.64 14.37
CA THR A 597 4.48 -10.23 14.55
C THR A 597 3.36 -9.30 15.07
N LEU A 598 2.10 -9.49 14.65
CA LEU A 598 0.99 -8.62 15.03
C LEU A 598 0.20 -9.08 16.27
N GLY A 599 0.48 -10.28 16.80
CA GLY A 599 -0.14 -10.80 18.03
C GLY A 599 -1.67 -10.99 17.98
N LYS A 600 -2.27 -11.11 16.79
CA LYS A 600 -3.74 -11.22 16.63
C LYS A 600 -4.20 -12.66 16.83
N ASN A 601 -5.44 -12.82 17.30
CA ASN A 601 -6.07 -14.12 17.51
C ASN A 601 -6.94 -14.50 16.31
N GLY A 602 -6.85 -15.76 15.85
CA GLY A 602 -7.56 -16.29 14.67
C GLY A 602 -6.69 -17.30 13.93
N GLN A 603 -7.29 -18.18 13.11
CA GLN A 603 -6.53 -19.17 12.34
C GLN A 603 -5.69 -18.49 11.25
N ALA A 604 -4.40 -18.82 11.20
CA ALA A 604 -3.41 -18.09 10.41
C ALA A 604 -2.20 -19.00 10.06
N GLU A 605 -2.37 -20.01 9.20
CA GLU A 605 -1.30 -20.88 8.70
C GLU A 605 -0.12 -20.06 8.14
N ALA A 606 1.10 -20.42 8.52
CA ALA A 606 2.30 -20.02 7.81
C ALA A 606 2.52 -20.93 6.57
N LEU A 607 2.29 -22.24 6.72
CA LEU A 607 2.56 -23.22 5.68
C LEU A 607 1.48 -24.31 5.60
N PHE A 608 0.94 -24.51 4.39
CA PHE A 608 0.04 -25.60 4.01
C PHE A 608 0.69 -26.47 2.93
N ILE A 609 0.81 -27.78 3.20
CA ILE A 609 1.40 -28.77 2.30
C ILE A 609 0.34 -29.80 1.90
N ASP A 610 -0.08 -29.80 0.64
CA ASP A 610 -0.97 -30.77 0.01
C ASP A 610 -0.43 -31.18 -1.37
N ASN A 611 0.84 -31.62 -1.36
CA ASN A 611 1.55 -32.17 -2.52
C ASN A 611 2.09 -33.58 -2.20
N LYS A 612 2.92 -34.16 -3.07
CA LYS A 612 3.49 -35.50 -2.88
C LYS A 612 4.62 -35.55 -1.86
N SER A 613 5.55 -34.60 -1.90
CA SER A 613 6.73 -34.60 -1.03
C SER A 613 7.34 -33.22 -0.81
N ALA A 614 7.70 -32.94 0.44
CA ALA A 614 8.30 -31.67 0.86
C ALA A 614 9.38 -31.86 1.92
N ALA A 615 10.41 -31.02 1.89
CA ALA A 615 11.50 -31.00 2.88
C ALA A 615 11.78 -29.58 3.37
N LEU A 616 11.97 -29.40 4.67
CA LEU A 616 12.36 -28.13 5.27
C LEU A 616 13.60 -28.37 6.13
N VAL A 617 14.70 -27.67 5.83
CA VAL A 617 16.01 -27.90 6.46
C VAL A 617 16.53 -26.60 7.05
N ASN A 618 16.73 -26.58 8.37
CA ASN A 618 17.09 -25.37 9.11
C ASN A 618 16.10 -24.21 8.81
N CYS A 619 14.79 -24.47 8.86
CA CYS A 619 13.76 -23.45 8.64
C CYS A 619 13.03 -23.07 9.92
N ARG A 620 12.53 -21.83 9.98
CA ARG A 620 11.58 -21.37 11.02
C ARG A 620 10.17 -21.34 10.43
N ILE A 621 9.17 -21.80 11.17
CA ILE A 621 7.76 -21.75 10.76
C ILE A 621 6.92 -21.15 11.91
N LEU A 622 6.40 -19.93 11.72
CA LEU A 622 5.94 -19.07 12.81
C LEU A 622 4.50 -18.57 12.60
N SER A 623 3.63 -18.79 13.59
CA SER A 623 2.30 -18.15 13.73
C SER A 623 1.77 -18.42 15.15
N PHE A 624 0.47 -18.23 15.40
CA PHE A 624 -0.18 -18.54 16.67
C PHE A 624 -1.20 -19.68 16.57
N GLN A 625 -2.30 -19.51 15.85
CA GLN A 625 -3.28 -20.59 15.65
C GLN A 625 -3.14 -21.20 14.26
N ASP A 626 -3.22 -22.53 14.20
CA ASP A 626 -3.18 -23.35 12.98
C ASP A 626 -1.85 -23.21 12.18
N THR A 627 -0.71 -22.84 12.80
CA THR A 627 0.58 -22.48 12.14
C THR A 627 1.01 -23.37 10.96
N LEU A 628 0.94 -24.70 11.10
CA LEU A 628 1.45 -25.68 10.13
C LEU A 628 0.39 -26.75 9.81
N LEU A 629 0.06 -26.87 8.52
CA LEU A 629 -0.86 -27.87 7.99
C LEU A 629 -0.14 -28.80 6.98
N PRO A 630 0.45 -29.93 7.40
CA PRO A 630 0.86 -30.99 6.49
C PRO A 630 -0.37 -31.87 6.20
N GLY A 631 -1.08 -31.56 5.12
CA GLY A 631 -2.35 -32.21 4.70
C GLY A 631 -2.20 -33.40 3.75
N GLY A 632 -1.07 -33.50 3.06
CA GLY A 632 -0.75 -34.56 2.10
C GLY A 632 0.72 -35.01 2.11
N GLY A 633 1.02 -36.08 1.39
CA GLY A 633 2.38 -36.46 1.02
C GLY A 633 3.33 -36.94 2.12
N TYR A 634 4.62 -36.96 1.74
CA TYR A 634 5.78 -37.34 2.56
C TYR A 634 6.57 -36.09 2.93
N ASN A 635 6.50 -35.70 4.21
CA ASN A 635 7.03 -34.44 4.70
C ASN A 635 8.18 -34.69 5.66
N TRP A 636 9.26 -33.92 5.53
CA TRP A 636 10.41 -33.99 6.42
C TRP A 636 10.85 -32.59 6.88
N PHE A 637 10.89 -32.38 8.19
CA PHE A 637 11.39 -31.17 8.84
C PHE A 637 12.66 -31.54 9.59
N TYR A 638 13.78 -30.88 9.31
CA TYR A 638 15.07 -31.20 9.89
C TYR A 638 15.73 -29.96 10.49
N LYS A 639 16.06 -30.02 11.78
CA LYS A 639 16.59 -28.88 12.56
C LYS A 639 15.72 -27.61 12.48
N CYS A 640 14.41 -27.78 12.24
CA CYS A 640 13.46 -26.67 12.16
C CYS A 640 13.02 -26.19 13.54
N TYR A 641 12.63 -24.92 13.62
CA TYR A 641 11.95 -24.32 14.77
C TYR A 641 10.51 -23.96 14.36
N ILE A 642 9.52 -24.62 14.95
CA ILE A 642 8.10 -24.39 14.66
C ILE A 642 7.43 -23.85 15.92
N ALA A 643 6.75 -22.71 15.81
CA ALA A 643 6.13 -22.05 16.97
C ALA A 643 4.65 -21.73 16.77
N GLY A 644 3.89 -21.85 17.86
CA GLY A 644 2.47 -21.48 17.90
C GLY A 644 1.78 -21.82 19.21
N ALA A 645 0.50 -21.46 19.31
CA ALA A 645 -0.27 -21.42 20.54
C ALA A 645 -1.58 -22.24 20.53
N THR A 646 -2.16 -22.57 19.37
CA THR A 646 -3.41 -23.36 19.32
C THR A 646 -3.47 -24.23 18.06
N ASP A 647 -3.57 -25.55 18.27
CA ASP A 647 -3.59 -26.59 17.22
C ASP A 647 -2.51 -26.36 16.14
N PHE A 648 -1.35 -25.85 16.55
CA PHE A 648 -0.40 -25.22 15.62
C PHE A 648 0.32 -26.20 14.69
N ILE A 649 0.19 -27.50 14.96
CA ILE A 649 0.42 -28.57 13.97
C ILE A 649 -0.86 -29.39 13.84
N TRP A 650 -1.53 -29.33 12.69
CA TRP A 650 -2.80 -30.07 12.47
C TRP A 650 -2.88 -30.63 11.05
N GLY A 651 -3.72 -31.65 10.82
CA GLY A 651 -3.87 -32.29 9.51
C GLY A 651 -3.42 -33.75 9.44
N SER A 652 -2.95 -34.18 8.26
CA SER A 652 -2.78 -35.61 7.91
C SER A 652 -1.94 -35.88 6.65
N GLY A 653 -0.63 -35.60 6.68
CA GLY A 653 0.31 -36.19 5.71
C GLY A 653 0.43 -37.72 5.86
N GLU A 654 0.89 -38.41 4.82
CA GLU A 654 1.06 -39.87 4.86
C GLU A 654 2.26 -40.28 5.74
N VAL A 655 3.33 -39.49 5.66
CA VAL A 655 4.41 -39.42 6.65
C VAL A 655 4.70 -37.94 6.92
N VAL A 656 4.82 -37.57 8.19
CA VAL A 656 5.25 -36.24 8.63
C VAL A 656 6.35 -36.41 9.67
N LEU A 657 7.59 -36.48 9.21
CA LEU A 657 8.78 -36.66 10.04
C LEU A 657 9.37 -35.31 10.47
N PHE A 658 9.41 -35.06 11.77
CA PHE A 658 10.22 -34.02 12.38
C PHE A 658 11.48 -34.66 12.98
N GLU A 659 12.65 -34.13 12.66
CA GLU A 659 13.94 -34.69 13.06
C GLU A 659 14.86 -33.58 13.61
N ASP A 660 15.35 -33.75 14.84
CA ASP A 660 16.17 -32.75 15.57
C ASP A 660 15.51 -31.35 15.70
N CYS A 661 14.19 -31.26 15.52
CA CYS A 661 13.41 -30.01 15.54
C CYS A 661 13.09 -29.52 16.96
N GLU A 662 12.72 -28.24 17.08
CA GLU A 662 12.06 -27.68 18.26
C GLU A 662 10.64 -27.21 17.93
N LEU A 663 9.69 -27.64 18.77
CA LEU A 663 8.28 -27.29 18.72
C LEU A 663 7.99 -26.41 19.93
N HIS A 664 7.81 -25.10 19.72
CA HIS A 664 7.76 -24.11 20.80
C HIS A 664 6.37 -23.51 21.00
N ALA A 665 5.89 -23.56 22.24
CA ALA A 665 4.64 -22.95 22.66
C ALA A 665 4.90 -21.65 23.46
N PRO A 666 4.88 -20.45 22.84
CA PRO A 666 5.33 -19.21 23.49
C PRO A 666 4.41 -18.72 24.60
N THR A 667 3.15 -19.19 24.63
CA THR A 667 2.13 -18.83 25.61
C THR A 667 1.32 -20.07 26.04
N GLY A 668 0.39 -19.92 26.99
CA GLY A 668 -0.45 -21.04 27.44
C GLY A 668 -1.39 -21.55 26.34
N THR A 669 -1.16 -22.78 25.87
CA THR A 669 -1.82 -23.32 24.67
C THR A 669 -3.12 -24.07 24.96
N ARG A 670 -4.06 -24.05 24.00
CA ARG A 670 -5.15 -25.04 23.98
C ARG A 670 -4.61 -26.43 23.67
N ALA A 671 -3.76 -26.53 22.64
CA ALA A 671 -2.91 -27.68 22.33
C ALA A 671 -1.76 -27.28 21.38
N VAL A 672 -0.66 -28.04 21.40
CA VAL A 672 0.41 -27.98 20.40
C VAL A 672 -0.06 -28.56 19.06
N MET A 673 -0.76 -29.71 19.11
CA MET A 673 -1.14 -30.45 17.91
C MET A 673 -2.55 -31.03 17.94
N GLN A 674 -3.16 -31.14 16.77
CA GLN A 674 -4.42 -31.84 16.53
C GLN A 674 -4.28 -32.76 15.32
N ALA A 675 -3.78 -33.97 15.56
CA ALA A 675 -3.46 -34.95 14.54
C ALA A 675 -4.76 -35.58 13.98
N ARG A 676 -5.16 -35.25 12.76
CA ARG A 676 -6.41 -35.74 12.12
C ARG A 676 -6.13 -36.88 11.14
N VAL A 677 -5.30 -37.86 11.55
CA VAL A 677 -4.57 -38.74 10.61
C VAL A 677 -5.48 -39.79 9.97
N LYS A 678 -5.55 -39.79 8.64
CA LYS A 678 -6.29 -40.79 7.85
C LYS A 678 -5.81 -42.21 8.16
N GLU A 679 -6.74 -43.17 8.23
CA GLU A 679 -6.42 -44.57 8.52
C GLU A 679 -5.39 -45.14 7.54
N GLY A 680 -4.39 -45.86 8.06
CA GLY A 680 -3.33 -46.48 7.26
C GLY A 680 -2.23 -45.52 6.76
N TYR A 681 -2.26 -44.23 7.12
CA TYR A 681 -1.07 -43.37 7.06
C TYR A 681 -0.19 -43.64 8.27
N LEU A 682 1.14 -43.45 8.17
CA LEU A 682 2.02 -43.51 9.35
C LEU A 682 1.83 -42.26 10.23
N GLY A 683 1.47 -41.15 9.59
CA GLY A 683 1.15 -39.89 10.25
C GLY A 683 2.39 -39.19 10.80
N TYR A 684 2.27 -38.68 12.02
CA TYR A 684 3.28 -37.86 12.64
C TYR A 684 4.37 -38.71 13.31
N VAL A 685 5.62 -38.39 13.01
CA VAL A 685 6.81 -38.97 13.64
C VAL A 685 7.72 -37.83 14.10
N PHE A 686 8.04 -37.80 15.37
CA PHE A 686 8.99 -36.86 15.96
C PHE A 686 10.19 -37.67 16.46
N ASP A 687 11.39 -37.42 15.94
CA ASP A 687 12.63 -38.05 16.40
C ASP A 687 13.65 -37.00 16.88
N ARG A 688 14.15 -37.19 18.11
CA ARG A 688 15.07 -36.27 18.82
C ARG A 688 14.55 -34.83 18.96
N CYS A 689 13.24 -34.63 18.82
CA CYS A 689 12.61 -33.32 18.91
C CYS A 689 12.54 -32.80 20.36
N ARG A 690 12.54 -31.46 20.51
CA ARG A 690 12.22 -30.77 21.76
C ARG A 690 10.82 -30.17 21.69
N PHE A 691 10.01 -30.37 22.72
CA PHE A 691 8.72 -29.69 22.91
C PHE A 691 8.86 -28.71 24.07
N THR A 692 9.07 -27.43 23.76
CA THR A 692 9.42 -26.38 24.72
C THR A 692 8.27 -25.40 24.91
N VAL A 693 8.27 -24.65 26.01
CA VAL A 693 7.27 -23.62 26.31
C VAL A 693 7.93 -22.27 26.63
N GLY A 694 7.19 -21.18 26.46
CA GLY A 694 7.61 -19.84 26.85
C GLY A 694 7.79 -19.69 28.36
N GLU A 695 8.53 -18.66 28.78
CA GLU A 695 8.80 -18.41 30.20
C GLU A 695 7.50 -18.20 31.00
N GLY A 696 7.38 -18.87 32.14
CA GLY A 696 6.19 -18.80 33.00
C GLY A 696 4.97 -19.61 32.52
N VAL A 697 5.04 -20.30 31.37
CA VAL A 697 3.93 -21.15 30.88
C VAL A 697 3.76 -22.40 31.76
N THR A 698 2.82 -22.32 32.70
CA THR A 698 2.50 -23.39 33.66
C THR A 698 1.33 -24.30 33.21
N LYS A 699 0.71 -24.00 32.06
CA LYS A 699 -0.36 -24.79 31.44
C LYS A 699 -0.24 -24.75 29.92
N SER A 700 0.00 -25.91 29.32
CA SER A 700 0.04 -26.12 27.87
C SER A 700 -0.31 -27.58 27.61
N THR A 701 -1.30 -27.85 26.76
CA THR A 701 -1.63 -29.21 26.34
C THR A 701 -0.74 -29.61 25.18
N LEU A 702 -0.30 -30.88 25.11
CA LEU A 702 0.40 -31.36 23.92
C LEU A 702 -0.62 -31.68 22.81
N ILE A 703 -1.48 -32.68 23.01
CA ILE A 703 -2.38 -33.21 21.97
C ILE A 703 -3.83 -32.83 22.26
N TYR A 704 -4.55 -32.32 21.24
CA TYR A 704 -6.01 -32.34 21.18
C TYR A 704 -6.45 -33.53 20.31
N GLN A 705 -6.99 -34.56 20.95
CA GLN A 705 -7.32 -35.85 20.32
C GLN A 705 -8.38 -35.74 19.20
N TYR A 706 -8.15 -36.44 18.09
CA TYR A 706 -9.07 -36.55 16.96
C TYR A 706 -8.93 -37.92 16.30
N ALA A 707 -10.00 -38.72 16.29
CA ALA A 707 -9.94 -40.07 15.73
C ALA A 707 -9.82 -40.06 14.18
N PRO A 708 -8.82 -40.72 13.56
CA PRO A 708 -7.68 -41.42 14.17
C PRO A 708 -6.47 -40.53 14.51
N ASP A 709 -5.88 -40.76 15.68
CA ASP A 709 -4.62 -40.15 16.16
C ASP A 709 -3.45 -41.09 15.82
N ASN A 710 -2.68 -40.86 14.74
CA ASN A 710 -1.42 -41.61 14.50
C ASN A 710 -0.19 -40.74 14.78
N LEU A 711 0.44 -41.01 15.93
CA LEU A 711 1.49 -40.19 16.55
C LEU A 711 2.66 -41.06 17.00
N THR A 712 3.89 -40.58 16.85
CA THR A 712 5.11 -41.32 17.19
C THR A 712 6.14 -40.37 17.80
N PHE A 713 6.56 -40.62 19.05
CA PHE A 713 7.55 -39.80 19.74
C PHE A 713 8.78 -40.63 20.06
N LEU A 714 9.94 -40.28 19.49
CA LEU A 714 11.17 -41.07 19.53
C LEU A 714 12.30 -40.20 20.08
N ASN A 715 12.89 -40.59 21.21
CA ASN A 715 14.01 -39.87 21.83
C ASN A 715 13.73 -38.38 22.14
N CYS A 716 12.45 -37.98 22.20
CA CYS A 716 12.05 -36.58 22.38
C CYS A 716 12.23 -36.09 23.82
N THR A 717 12.54 -34.80 23.94
CA THR A 717 12.53 -34.06 25.22
C THR A 717 11.28 -33.19 25.30
N PHE A 718 10.62 -33.16 26.46
CA PHE A 718 9.40 -32.39 26.69
C PHE A 718 9.54 -31.47 27.90
N ALA A 719 9.00 -30.25 27.84
CA ALA A 719 8.80 -29.43 29.02
C ALA A 719 7.93 -30.15 30.07
N ASP A 720 8.26 -30.01 31.35
CA ASP A 720 7.62 -30.75 32.46
C ASP A 720 6.08 -30.59 32.49
N VAL A 721 5.57 -29.45 32.02
CA VAL A 721 4.13 -29.16 31.89
C VAL A 721 3.37 -30.16 31.01
N TYR A 722 4.01 -30.77 30.01
CA TYR A 722 3.34 -31.70 29.09
C TYR A 722 3.05 -33.07 29.69
N GLY A 723 3.73 -33.47 30.78
CA GLY A 723 3.49 -34.76 31.44
C GLY A 723 2.02 -34.93 31.87
N PRO A 724 1.52 -34.09 32.81
CA PRO A 724 0.13 -34.13 33.25
C PRO A 724 -0.89 -33.58 32.24
N ASN A 725 -0.44 -32.92 31.16
CA ASN A 725 -1.28 -32.30 30.13
C ASN A 725 -1.04 -32.92 28.73
N PHE A 726 -0.72 -34.22 28.67
CA PHE A 726 -0.35 -34.89 27.41
C PHE A 726 -1.50 -34.91 26.40
N VAL A 727 -2.75 -35.11 26.84
CA VAL A 727 -3.96 -35.05 26.01
C VAL A 727 -5.05 -34.20 26.68
N GLY A 728 -5.78 -33.43 25.89
CA GLY A 728 -6.89 -32.58 26.32
C GLY A 728 -7.91 -33.31 27.21
N GLU A 729 -8.16 -32.76 28.41
CA GLU A 729 -9.07 -33.33 29.42
C GLU A 729 -8.76 -34.79 29.83
N ASN A 730 -7.57 -35.32 29.51
CA ASN A 730 -7.20 -36.73 29.67
C ASN A 730 -8.11 -37.73 28.94
N LYS A 731 -8.62 -37.35 27.76
CA LYS A 731 -9.34 -38.25 26.88
C LYS A 731 -8.42 -39.32 26.26
N SER A 732 -8.98 -40.49 25.99
CA SER A 732 -8.32 -41.55 25.22
C SER A 732 -7.94 -41.09 23.82
N LEU A 733 -6.81 -41.57 23.30
CA LEU A 733 -6.42 -41.44 21.89
C LEU A 733 -7.00 -42.62 21.11
N GLU A 734 -7.30 -42.43 19.81
CA GLU A 734 -7.90 -43.48 18.97
C GLU A 734 -6.98 -43.91 17.81
N PRO A 735 -6.76 -45.22 17.57
CA PRO A 735 -7.36 -46.37 18.26
C PRO A 735 -6.86 -46.55 19.69
N ALA A 736 -7.79 -46.77 20.62
CA ALA A 736 -7.49 -47.03 22.04
C ALA A 736 -6.61 -48.28 22.29
N VAL A 737 -6.41 -49.13 21.28
CA VAL A 737 -5.40 -50.21 21.26
C VAL A 737 -4.35 -49.88 20.19
N PRO A 738 -3.24 -49.22 20.55
CA PRO A 738 -2.18 -48.86 19.61
C PRO A 738 -1.36 -50.08 19.15
N SER A 739 -0.69 -49.92 18.00
CA SER A 739 0.24 -50.90 17.41
C SER A 739 1.54 -50.19 16.98
N VAL A 740 2.48 -50.92 16.37
CA VAL A 740 3.67 -50.26 15.77
C VAL A 740 3.32 -49.40 14.54
N THR A 741 2.13 -49.55 13.95
CA THR A 741 1.68 -48.81 12.75
C THR A 741 0.49 -47.86 12.97
N ALA A 742 -0.18 -47.92 14.13
CA ALA A 742 -1.40 -47.15 14.40
C ALA A 742 -1.51 -46.69 15.86
N GLY A 743 -2.20 -45.58 16.11
CA GLY A 743 -2.35 -44.99 17.44
C GLY A 743 -1.14 -44.15 17.87
N CYS A 744 -1.03 -43.89 19.16
CA CYS A 744 0.10 -43.17 19.74
C CYS A 744 1.21 -44.15 20.19
N LYS A 745 2.46 -43.88 19.79
CA LYS A 745 3.65 -44.67 20.14
C LYS A 745 4.71 -43.76 20.76
N MET A 746 5.47 -44.29 21.72
CA MET A 746 6.56 -43.56 22.37
C MET A 746 7.79 -44.45 22.57
N TYR A 747 8.99 -43.92 22.37
CA TYR A 747 10.27 -44.55 22.68
C TYR A 747 11.19 -43.53 23.35
N ASN A 748 11.76 -43.89 24.51
CA ASN A 748 12.81 -43.12 25.18
C ASN A 748 12.50 -41.61 25.40
N GLY A 749 11.23 -41.25 25.60
CA GLY A 749 10.83 -39.87 25.87
C GLY A 749 11.24 -39.40 27.27
N LYS A 750 11.81 -38.19 27.38
CA LYS A 750 12.27 -37.59 28.65
C LYS A 750 11.69 -36.20 28.87
N THR A 751 11.60 -35.76 30.12
CA THR A 751 11.41 -34.34 30.40
C THR A 751 12.72 -33.56 30.31
N GLU A 752 12.65 -32.24 30.24
CA GLU A 752 13.79 -31.33 30.45
C GLU A 752 14.48 -31.57 31.80
N SER A 753 13.71 -31.95 32.84
CA SER A 753 14.22 -32.37 34.15
C SER A 753 14.84 -33.79 34.17
N GLY A 754 14.86 -34.50 33.04
CA GLY A 754 15.46 -35.83 32.87
C GLY A 754 14.59 -37.00 33.35
N ALA A 755 13.35 -36.76 33.80
CA ALA A 755 12.42 -37.80 34.18
C ALA A 755 11.92 -38.60 32.96
N ASP A 756 11.41 -39.81 33.21
CA ASP A 756 10.85 -40.64 32.13
C ASP A 756 9.43 -40.20 31.80
N PHE A 757 9.24 -39.62 30.61
CA PHE A 757 8.01 -38.90 30.26
C PHE A 757 6.78 -39.82 30.20
N TYR A 758 6.94 -41.05 29.71
CA TYR A 758 5.86 -42.04 29.62
C TYR A 758 5.22 -42.34 30.99
N ASN A 759 6.01 -42.28 32.06
CA ASN A 759 5.53 -42.50 33.42
C ASN A 759 4.73 -41.32 34.00
N LEU A 760 4.87 -40.11 33.42
CA LEU A 760 4.13 -38.91 33.83
C LEU A 760 2.76 -38.77 33.14
N ILE A 761 2.56 -39.46 32.01
CA ILE A 761 1.28 -39.47 31.28
C ILE A 761 0.18 -40.05 32.19
N PRO A 762 -0.96 -39.35 32.39
CA PRO A 762 -2.08 -39.83 33.19
C PRO A 762 -2.61 -41.19 32.74
N GLU A 763 -2.92 -42.06 33.69
CA GLU A 763 -3.13 -43.50 33.44
C GLU A 763 -4.22 -43.80 32.41
N ALA A 764 -5.33 -43.04 32.42
CA ALA A 764 -6.43 -43.19 31.47
C ALA A 764 -6.03 -42.91 30.00
N VAL A 765 -5.00 -42.10 29.78
CA VAL A 765 -4.42 -41.81 28.46
C VAL A 765 -3.29 -42.80 28.15
N ARG A 766 -2.44 -43.07 29.14
CA ARG A 766 -1.24 -43.92 29.01
C ARG A 766 -1.54 -45.34 28.54
N THR A 767 -2.71 -45.88 28.89
CA THR A 767 -3.19 -47.19 28.38
C THR A 767 -3.44 -47.20 26.87
N THR A 768 -3.63 -46.04 26.24
CA THR A 768 -3.78 -45.85 24.78
C THR A 768 -2.47 -45.47 24.07
N VAL A 769 -1.33 -45.53 24.77
CA VAL A 769 0.01 -45.23 24.23
C VAL A 769 0.89 -46.48 24.25
N LEU A 770 1.41 -46.90 23.09
CA LEU A 770 2.38 -47.99 23.02
C LEU A 770 3.77 -47.49 23.39
N ASN A 771 4.27 -47.88 24.56
CA ASN A 771 5.70 -47.78 24.86
C ASN A 771 6.46 -48.86 24.06
N LEU A 772 7.27 -48.43 23.11
CA LEU A 772 8.00 -49.29 22.19
C LEU A 772 9.20 -49.94 22.90
N SER A 773 9.40 -51.24 22.66
CA SER A 773 10.69 -51.87 22.96
C SER A 773 11.78 -51.40 21.99
N GLU A 774 13.05 -51.47 22.42
CA GLU A 774 14.22 -51.21 21.57
C GLU A 774 14.19 -52.05 20.27
N ALA A 775 13.71 -53.29 20.33
CA ALA A 775 13.54 -54.14 19.15
C ALA A 775 12.52 -53.56 18.16
N GLN A 776 11.35 -53.13 18.63
CA GLN A 776 10.32 -52.51 17.78
C GLN A 776 10.78 -51.16 17.21
N PHE A 777 11.51 -50.36 17.99
CA PHE A 777 12.14 -49.12 17.53
C PHE A 777 13.15 -49.42 16.42
N ASN A 778 14.14 -50.28 16.67
CA ASN A 778 15.17 -50.62 15.68
C ASN A 778 14.60 -51.29 14.42
N GLU A 779 13.51 -52.06 14.53
CA GLU A 779 12.84 -52.70 13.41
C GLU A 779 12.06 -51.69 12.54
N ASN A 780 11.26 -50.80 13.13
CA ASN A 780 10.27 -49.98 12.41
C ASN A 780 10.69 -48.51 12.22
N PHE A 781 11.50 -47.96 13.14
CA PHE A 781 11.72 -46.50 13.26
C PHE A 781 13.20 -46.07 13.36
N GLY A 782 14.13 -47.00 13.50
CA GLY A 782 15.55 -46.72 13.82
C GLY A 782 16.39 -45.96 12.78
N SER A 783 15.79 -45.41 11.71
CA SER A 783 16.43 -44.45 10.81
C SER A 783 15.39 -43.65 10.01
N ARG A 784 15.76 -42.44 9.55
CA ARG A 784 15.00 -41.66 8.57
C ARG A 784 14.66 -42.48 7.33
N GLU A 785 15.59 -43.30 6.84
CA GLU A 785 15.39 -44.19 5.70
C GLU A 785 14.20 -45.13 5.92
N LYS A 786 14.08 -45.77 7.09
CA LYS A 786 12.95 -46.66 7.42
C LYS A 786 11.62 -45.92 7.48
N ILE A 787 11.61 -44.75 8.13
CA ILE A 787 10.39 -43.92 8.29
C ILE A 787 9.90 -43.42 6.94
N MET A 788 10.81 -42.88 6.11
CA MET A 788 10.47 -42.32 4.80
C MET A 788 10.28 -43.39 3.70
N SER A 789 10.68 -44.65 3.94
CA SER A 789 10.36 -45.80 3.07
C SER A 789 8.95 -46.37 3.30
N TRP A 790 8.12 -45.74 4.14
CA TRP A 790 6.74 -46.18 4.37
C TRP A 790 5.99 -46.36 3.04
N LYS A 791 5.26 -47.48 2.91
CA LYS A 791 4.58 -47.93 1.67
C LYS A 791 5.43 -48.00 0.40
N GLY A 792 6.76 -47.92 0.50
CA GLY A 792 7.67 -48.01 -0.65
C GLY A 792 7.94 -46.67 -1.35
N ASN A 793 7.71 -45.53 -0.68
CA ASN A 793 8.29 -44.26 -1.12
C ASN A 793 9.84 -44.32 -1.15
N ASP A 794 10.47 -43.54 -2.02
CA ASP A 794 11.95 -43.44 -2.06
C ASP A 794 12.47 -42.48 -0.96
N PRO A 795 13.27 -42.95 0.00
CA PRO A 795 13.88 -42.09 1.02
C PRO A 795 15.06 -41.27 0.49
N SER A 796 15.63 -41.57 -0.69
CA SER A 796 16.93 -41.08 -1.15
C SER A 796 17.00 -39.56 -1.38
N TRP A 797 15.85 -38.92 -1.62
CA TRP A 797 15.73 -37.46 -1.72
C TRP A 797 15.77 -36.77 -0.35
N PHE A 798 15.31 -37.44 0.71
CA PHE A 798 15.27 -36.93 2.08
C PHE A 798 16.65 -37.07 2.75
N LYS A 799 17.58 -36.22 2.31
CA LYS A 799 18.97 -36.15 2.76
C LYS A 799 19.32 -34.75 3.28
N GLU A 800 20.29 -34.70 4.18
CA GLU A 800 20.75 -33.48 4.87
C GLU A 800 21.35 -32.47 3.89
#